data_AF-S8AHP3-F1
#
_entry.id   AF-S8AHP3-F1
#
_cell.length_a   1.000
_cell.length_b   1.000
_cell.length_c   1.000
_cell.angle_alpha   90.00
_cell.angle_beta   90.00
_cell.angle_gamma   90.00
#
_symmetry.space_group_name_H-M   'P 1'
#
loop_
_entity.id
_entity.type
_entity.pdbx_description
1 polymer ?
#
loop_
_entity_poly.entity_id
_entity_poly.type
_entity_poly.pdbx_seq_one_letter_code
_entity_poly.pdbx_strand_id
1 'polypeptide(L)'
;MTVKDAHAIQVNLAELEFPRVFSASVFFALFKAYGIPSISNLLVATGQLADDEKASKRAADTGILLVEAVIGNPKDPRTIDAIARINYLHSRYIKAGKISNDDMLYTLSLFALEPARWTDRWEWRKLTDMEKCAIGVFWKNLGDAMEIKYDPLSSFDLGWSDGLGWLAELSEWSLRYEEQSMIPVEANKILADSAIGIIMFNTPGFMRLFLKRTVSVLVGERLCKAMMLEPADAIFTSFIVGVGRARKFITRYLMLPRPSFMRESRYPKLANKLTGRYNTVKWTAHPWYAGKTFRNRWGDVGFATRFLGGAVPGDDNDKYHSQGYRINEIGPMPLESRFATKLSSTLATLHYVRLLHTATPGSDRTLILYAYKETPNARKNALFFINHGLHSAADFIFILNGETNLTLSIPTNQPNIRVIERGDTCFDMGAYGEVLNANDQALVKQHNKFILINASIRGPFMPTWSRECWTDAYLARITDTNKLVGITYNCKPARKEVHPHIQSMILATDSEGMRLLLPVLSGCPTSHMKAIYAEGNSTRAIWGGGYTVTAFMTAFASKEDYVKVCQHGDVLGAHSYYGMAVHPYETIFAKANRHYGQRELDLYSDWADQAGYSSYEVCGKTRDTLSPLGGWGRWKQAAARAIG
;
A
#
# COMPACT_ATOMS: atom_id res chain seq x y z
N MET A 1 6.96 5.28 20.35
CA MET A 1 6.08 4.11 20.20
C MET A 1 5.97 3.79 18.73
N THR A 2 6.16 2.53 18.30
CA THR A 2 6.01 2.18 16.88
C THR A 2 4.55 1.93 16.51
N VAL A 3 4.21 1.97 15.22
CA VAL A 3 2.84 1.60 14.73
C VAL A 3 2.47 0.17 15.12
N LYS A 4 3.46 -0.75 15.18
CA LYS A 4 3.25 -2.13 15.63
C LYS A 4 2.82 -2.18 17.10
N ASP A 5 3.49 -1.42 17.96
CA ASP A 5 3.15 -1.36 19.39
C ASP A 5 1.77 -0.72 19.59
N ALA A 6 1.53 0.38 18.87
CA ALA A 6 0.25 1.09 18.89
C ALA A 6 -0.92 0.20 18.46
N HIS A 7 -0.76 -0.55 17.36
CA HIS A 7 -1.72 -1.54 16.88
C HIS A 7 -1.98 -2.63 17.91
N ALA A 8 -0.93 -3.21 18.50
CA ALA A 8 -1.08 -4.26 19.51
C ALA A 8 -1.86 -3.77 20.75
N ILE A 9 -1.58 -2.55 21.23
CA ILE A 9 -2.32 -1.94 22.34
C ILE A 9 -3.79 -1.74 21.94
N GLN A 10 -4.05 -1.14 20.78
CA GLN A 10 -5.41 -0.90 20.31
C GLN A 10 -6.21 -2.19 20.16
N VAL A 11 -5.63 -3.24 19.58
CA VAL A 11 -6.30 -4.55 19.43
C VAL A 11 -6.59 -5.18 20.78
N ASN A 12 -5.68 -5.06 21.76
CA ASN A 12 -5.95 -5.54 23.11
C ASN A 12 -7.11 -4.79 23.78
N LEU A 13 -7.19 -3.48 23.60
CA LEU A 13 -8.33 -2.69 24.07
C LEU A 13 -9.64 -3.12 23.40
N ALA A 14 -9.60 -3.29 22.08
CA ALA A 14 -10.77 -3.58 21.26
C ALA A 14 -11.28 -5.03 21.37
N GLU A 15 -10.45 -6.01 21.72
CA GLU A 15 -10.85 -7.42 21.75
C GLU A 15 -10.84 -8.04 23.16
N LEU A 16 -10.03 -7.51 24.08
CA LEU A 16 -9.84 -8.08 25.41
C LEU A 16 -10.33 -7.17 26.52
N GLU A 17 -9.95 -5.90 26.55
CA GLU A 17 -10.28 -5.02 27.68
C GLU A 17 -11.73 -4.50 27.58
N PHE A 18 -12.07 -3.86 26.46
CA PHE A 18 -13.33 -3.11 26.28
C PHE A 18 -14.13 -3.48 25.01
N PRO A 19 -14.23 -4.75 24.58
CA PRO A 19 -14.72 -5.10 23.24
C PRO A 19 -16.17 -4.73 22.97
N ARG A 20 -17.04 -4.73 23.98
CA ARG A 20 -18.44 -4.33 23.80
C ARG A 20 -18.55 -2.83 23.57
N VAL A 21 -17.83 -2.03 24.36
CA VAL A 21 -17.87 -0.56 24.25
C VAL A 21 -17.11 -0.07 23.03
N PHE A 22 -15.94 -0.63 22.70
CA PHE A 22 -15.22 -0.32 21.45
C PHE A 22 -16.06 -0.68 20.22
N SER A 23 -16.70 -1.85 20.20
CA SER A 23 -17.56 -2.22 19.08
C SER A 23 -18.78 -1.31 18.96
N ALA A 24 -19.38 -0.89 20.07
CA ALA A 24 -20.50 0.03 20.07
C ALA A 24 -20.08 1.44 19.62
N SER A 25 -18.95 1.95 20.13
CA SER A 25 -18.46 3.30 19.79
C SER A 25 -18.14 3.42 18.31
N VAL A 26 -17.56 2.39 17.67
CA VAL A 26 -17.29 2.38 16.23
C VAL A 26 -18.59 2.44 15.41
N PHE A 27 -19.64 1.72 15.85
CA PHE A 27 -20.95 1.80 15.20
C PHE A 27 -21.56 3.20 15.34
N PHE A 28 -21.48 3.79 16.54
CA PHE A 28 -21.99 5.14 16.80
C PHE A 28 -21.12 6.25 16.19
N ALA A 29 -19.84 6.01 15.91
CA ALA A 29 -19.00 6.91 15.13
C ALA A 29 -19.55 7.05 13.69
N LEU A 30 -19.90 5.94 13.04
CA LEU A 30 -20.58 5.97 11.74
C LEU A 30 -21.91 6.71 11.81
N PHE A 31 -22.70 6.43 12.85
CA PHE A 31 -23.97 7.11 13.08
C PHE A 31 -23.78 8.63 13.22
N LYS A 32 -22.77 9.08 13.97
CA LYS A 32 -22.46 10.49 14.19
C LYS A 32 -22.04 11.23 12.92
N ALA A 33 -21.40 10.54 11.97
CA ALA A 33 -21.09 11.12 10.65
C ALA A 33 -22.37 11.50 9.86
N TYR A 34 -23.49 10.80 10.08
CA TYR A 34 -24.76 11.11 9.41
C TYR A 34 -25.42 12.41 9.89
N GLY A 35 -24.89 13.04 10.95
CA GLY A 35 -25.32 14.37 11.39
C GLY A 35 -24.75 15.51 10.55
N ILE A 36 -23.84 15.24 9.61
CA ILE A 36 -23.21 16.26 8.77
C ILE A 36 -23.89 16.27 7.38
N PRO A 37 -24.48 17.39 6.93
CA PRO A 37 -25.23 17.46 5.68
C PRO A 37 -24.45 17.08 4.42
N SER A 38 -23.17 17.44 4.29
CA SER A 38 -22.33 17.06 3.14
C SER A 38 -22.24 15.54 2.99
N ILE A 39 -22.02 14.85 4.12
CA ILE A 39 -21.95 13.40 4.19
C ILE A 39 -23.34 12.80 3.96
N SER A 40 -24.35 13.23 4.72
CA SER A 40 -25.66 12.58 4.72
C SER A 40 -26.38 12.66 3.37
N ASN A 41 -26.36 13.84 2.72
CA ASN A 41 -26.95 14.03 1.40
C ASN A 41 -26.31 13.09 0.36
N LEU A 42 -24.98 12.94 0.42
CA LEU A 42 -24.29 12.01 -0.47
C LEU A 42 -24.73 10.56 -0.21
N LEU A 43 -24.84 10.14 1.06
CA LEU A 43 -25.21 8.78 1.39
C LEU A 43 -26.64 8.44 0.97
N VAL A 44 -27.59 9.37 1.13
CA VAL A 44 -28.96 9.22 0.63
C VAL A 44 -28.94 9.11 -0.91
N ALA A 45 -28.21 9.99 -1.59
CA ALA A 45 -28.11 9.98 -3.06
C ALA A 45 -27.50 8.69 -3.63
N THR A 46 -26.71 7.93 -2.85
CA THR A 46 -26.17 6.64 -3.32
C THR A 46 -27.21 5.53 -3.47
N GLY A 47 -28.39 5.68 -2.85
CA GLY A 47 -29.44 4.65 -2.83
C GLY A 47 -29.08 3.36 -2.06
N GLN A 48 -27.89 3.29 -1.45
CA GLN A 48 -27.42 2.11 -0.70
C GLN A 48 -28.08 1.95 0.67
N LEU A 49 -28.96 2.87 1.04
CA LEU A 49 -29.73 2.87 2.28
C LEU A 49 -31.24 3.00 1.99
N ALA A 50 -31.66 2.73 0.75
CA ALA A 50 -33.04 2.92 0.31
C ALA A 50 -34.03 1.89 0.89
N ASP A 51 -33.54 0.74 1.34
CA ASP A 51 -34.32 -0.33 1.96
C ASP A 51 -33.46 -1.11 2.97
N ASP A 52 -34.12 -1.88 3.84
CA ASP A 52 -33.48 -2.59 4.96
C ASP A 52 -32.40 -3.58 4.50
N GLU A 53 -32.59 -4.21 3.34
CA GLU A 53 -31.65 -5.19 2.82
C GLU A 53 -30.37 -4.51 2.31
N LYS A 54 -30.49 -3.49 1.46
CA LYS A 54 -29.35 -2.70 0.99
C LYS A 54 -28.63 -2.03 2.15
N ALA A 55 -29.39 -1.49 3.10
CA ALA A 55 -28.83 -0.87 4.28
C ALA A 55 -28.05 -1.86 5.15
N SER A 56 -28.60 -3.07 5.33
CA SER A 56 -27.91 -4.16 6.00
C SER A 56 -26.67 -4.64 5.25
N LYS A 57 -26.69 -4.73 3.91
CA LYS A 57 -25.52 -5.11 3.11
C LYS A 57 -24.42 -4.06 3.25
N ARG A 58 -24.78 -2.78 3.11
CA ARG A 58 -23.83 -1.66 3.26
C ARG A 58 -23.18 -1.67 4.64
N ALA A 59 -23.96 -1.87 5.70
CA ALA A 59 -23.42 -1.96 7.06
C ALA A 59 -22.47 -3.16 7.23
N ALA A 60 -22.77 -4.30 6.61
CA ALA A 60 -21.87 -5.45 6.60
C ALA A 60 -20.57 -5.16 5.83
N ASP A 61 -20.66 -4.57 4.64
CA ASP A 61 -19.51 -4.19 3.81
C ASP A 61 -18.59 -3.20 4.54
N THR A 62 -19.15 -2.15 5.14
CA THR A 62 -18.40 -1.19 5.95
C THR A 62 -17.77 -1.86 7.18
N GLY A 63 -18.50 -2.74 7.87
CA GLY A 63 -17.99 -3.47 9.02
C GLY A 63 -16.81 -4.38 8.67
N ILE A 64 -16.87 -5.07 7.53
CA ILE A 64 -15.76 -5.90 7.03
C ILE A 64 -14.53 -5.05 6.77
N LEU A 65 -14.67 -3.98 5.97
CA LEU A 65 -13.51 -3.13 5.63
C LEU A 65 -12.88 -2.50 6.86
N LEU A 66 -13.68 -2.05 7.83
CA LEU A 66 -13.15 -1.52 9.09
C LEU A 66 -12.42 -2.58 9.92
N VAL A 67 -12.99 -3.78 10.08
CA VAL A 67 -12.31 -4.85 10.83
C VAL A 67 -11.00 -5.26 10.16
N GLU A 68 -10.99 -5.37 8.83
CA GLU A 68 -9.80 -5.75 8.07
C GLU A 68 -8.68 -4.71 8.14
N ALA A 69 -9.05 -3.43 8.03
CA ALA A 69 -8.12 -2.30 8.07
C ALA A 69 -7.61 -1.98 9.48
N VAL A 70 -8.46 -2.14 10.51
CA VAL A 70 -8.18 -1.67 11.88
C VAL A 70 -7.63 -2.76 12.79
N ILE A 71 -8.16 -3.98 12.69
CA ILE A 71 -7.76 -5.10 13.56
C ILE A 71 -6.69 -5.96 12.91
N GLY A 72 -6.73 -6.13 11.59
CA GLY A 72 -5.70 -6.87 10.86
C GLY A 72 -4.31 -6.25 11.05
N ASN A 73 -3.27 -7.08 10.95
CA ASN A 73 -1.90 -6.60 11.12
C ASN A 73 -1.57 -5.58 10.01
N PRO A 74 -1.08 -4.38 10.34
CA PRO A 74 -0.81 -3.32 9.37
C PRO A 74 0.14 -3.71 8.23
N LYS A 75 0.93 -4.79 8.42
CA LYS A 75 1.86 -5.30 7.41
C LYS A 75 1.28 -6.41 6.52
N ASP A 76 0.11 -6.94 6.86
CA ASP A 76 -0.48 -8.05 6.12
C ASP A 76 -1.09 -7.53 4.81
N PRO A 77 -0.84 -8.17 3.65
CA PRO A 77 -1.39 -7.75 2.36
C PRO A 77 -2.92 -7.59 2.38
N ARG A 78 -3.62 -8.44 3.13
CA ARG A 78 -5.09 -8.38 3.30
C ARG A 78 -5.57 -7.08 3.95
N THR A 79 -4.84 -6.58 4.95
CA THR A 79 -5.14 -5.31 5.62
C THR A 79 -4.87 -4.14 4.69
N ILE A 80 -3.78 -4.22 3.92
CA ILE A 80 -3.43 -3.22 2.90
C ILE A 80 -4.50 -3.17 1.79
N ASP A 81 -4.94 -4.34 1.31
CA ASP A 81 -6.01 -4.47 0.32
C ASP A 81 -7.32 -3.83 0.83
N ALA A 82 -7.61 -3.95 2.13
CA ALA A 82 -8.81 -3.37 2.71
C ALA A 82 -8.76 -1.83 2.73
N ILE A 83 -7.61 -1.26 3.10
CA ILE A 83 -7.38 0.19 2.99
C ILE A 83 -7.46 0.62 1.52
N ALA A 84 -6.94 -0.18 0.58
CA ALA A 84 -7.01 0.12 -0.86
C ALA A 84 -8.43 0.10 -1.37
N ARG A 85 -9.23 -0.84 -0.89
CA ARG A 85 -10.65 -0.90 -1.21
C ARG A 85 -11.38 0.32 -0.67
N ILE A 86 -11.08 0.77 0.55
CA ILE A 86 -11.63 1.99 1.13
C ILE A 86 -11.26 3.22 0.27
N ASN A 87 -9.98 3.40 -0.06
CA ASN A 87 -9.52 4.52 -0.88
C ASN A 87 -10.17 4.51 -2.26
N TYR A 88 -10.28 3.34 -2.89
CA TYR A 88 -10.93 3.17 -4.18
C TYR A 88 -12.40 3.61 -4.14
N LEU A 89 -13.15 3.15 -3.13
CA LEU A 89 -14.57 3.46 -2.98
C LEU A 89 -14.82 4.97 -2.78
N HIS A 90 -13.91 5.65 -2.07
CA HIS A 90 -13.96 7.10 -1.88
C HIS A 90 -13.45 7.90 -3.11
N SER A 91 -12.45 7.38 -3.83
CA SER A 91 -11.72 8.11 -4.88
C SER A 91 -12.61 8.76 -5.94
N ARG A 92 -13.68 8.07 -6.37
CA ARG A 92 -14.62 8.61 -7.37
C ARG A 92 -15.38 9.84 -6.87
N TYR A 93 -15.71 9.87 -5.59
CA TYR A 93 -16.48 10.95 -4.99
C TYR A 93 -15.57 12.11 -4.62
N ILE A 94 -14.34 11.82 -4.15
CA ILE A 94 -13.30 12.83 -3.94
C ILE A 94 -12.96 13.53 -5.26
N LYS A 95 -12.69 12.77 -6.34
CA LYS A 95 -12.40 13.33 -7.68
C LYS A 95 -13.57 14.14 -8.25
N ALA A 96 -14.80 13.81 -7.87
CA ALA A 96 -15.99 14.56 -8.25
C ALA A 96 -16.31 15.75 -7.33
N GLY A 97 -15.46 16.04 -6.34
CA GLY A 97 -15.67 17.12 -5.36
C GLY A 97 -16.88 16.90 -4.45
N LYS A 98 -17.34 15.65 -4.29
CA LYS A 98 -18.49 15.27 -3.46
C LYS A 98 -18.12 14.87 -2.04
N ILE A 99 -16.84 14.55 -1.81
CA ILE A 99 -16.28 14.31 -0.48
C ILE A 99 -15.11 15.28 -0.34
N SER A 100 -15.18 16.18 0.63
CA SER A 100 -14.10 17.11 0.95
C SER A 100 -13.04 16.46 1.84
N ASN A 101 -11.86 17.08 1.95
CA ASN A 101 -10.84 16.64 2.91
C ASN A 101 -11.36 16.74 4.35
N ASP A 102 -12.12 17.79 4.67
CA ASP A 102 -12.69 17.97 6.00
C ASP A 102 -13.71 16.89 6.35
N ASP A 103 -14.53 16.44 5.40
CA ASP A 103 -15.43 15.29 5.62
C ASP A 103 -14.63 14.01 5.97
N MET A 104 -13.50 13.80 5.30
CA MET A 104 -12.60 12.66 5.54
C MET A 104 -11.91 12.78 6.89
N LEU A 105 -11.35 13.94 7.22
CA LEU A 105 -10.68 14.21 8.49
C LEU A 105 -11.66 14.12 9.67
N TYR A 106 -12.88 14.62 9.51
CA TYR A 106 -13.94 14.48 10.51
C TYR A 106 -14.31 13.02 10.71
N THR A 107 -14.54 12.26 9.63
CA THR A 107 -14.84 10.83 9.73
C THR A 107 -13.71 10.04 10.41
N LEU A 108 -12.44 10.34 10.08
CA LEU A 108 -11.27 9.77 10.75
C LEU A 108 -11.26 10.11 12.25
N SER A 109 -11.58 11.37 12.60
CA SER A 109 -11.62 11.83 13.99
C SER A 109 -12.63 11.04 14.83
N LEU A 110 -13.79 10.69 14.26
CA LEU A 110 -14.80 9.92 14.98
C LEU A 110 -14.27 8.53 15.37
N PHE A 111 -13.57 7.85 14.46
CA PHE A 111 -13.00 6.54 14.78
C PHE A 111 -11.84 6.59 15.77
N ALA A 112 -11.02 7.65 15.72
CA ALA A 112 -9.92 7.84 16.66
C ALA A 112 -10.42 8.24 18.07
N LEU A 113 -11.45 9.09 18.15
CA LEU A 113 -11.86 9.76 19.39
C LEU A 113 -12.99 9.04 20.12
N GLU A 114 -13.99 8.51 19.41
CA GLU A 114 -15.18 7.95 20.05
C GLU A 114 -14.88 6.72 20.91
N PRO A 115 -13.98 5.78 20.57
CA PRO A 115 -13.61 4.69 21.48
C PRO A 115 -13.07 5.18 22.82
N ALA A 116 -12.23 6.23 22.83
CA ALA A 116 -11.72 6.82 24.06
C ALA A 116 -12.83 7.52 24.85
N ARG A 117 -13.65 8.36 24.19
CA ARG A 117 -14.78 9.09 24.81
C ARG A 117 -15.81 8.13 25.42
N TRP A 118 -16.14 7.05 24.71
CA TRP A 118 -17.09 6.04 25.17
C TRP A 118 -16.53 5.19 26.31
N THR A 119 -15.25 4.84 26.27
CA THR A 119 -14.59 4.12 27.37
C THR A 119 -14.64 4.96 28.64
N ASP A 120 -14.25 6.23 28.56
CA ASP A 120 -14.33 7.15 29.70
C ASP A 120 -15.76 7.28 30.25
N ARG A 121 -16.78 7.30 29.36
CA ARG A 121 -18.18 7.46 29.73
C ARG A 121 -18.84 6.18 30.25
N TRP A 122 -18.50 5.00 29.75
CA TRP A 122 -19.26 3.76 29.95
C TRP A 122 -18.46 2.59 30.57
N GLU A 123 -17.13 2.65 30.62
CA GLU A 123 -16.30 1.60 31.20
C GLU A 123 -15.75 1.90 32.59
N TRP A 124 -15.28 0.82 33.25
CA TRP A 124 -14.87 0.80 34.66
C TRP A 124 -13.60 1.62 34.96
N ARG A 125 -12.82 1.95 33.93
CA ARG A 125 -11.67 2.86 33.98
C ARG A 125 -11.59 3.71 32.71
N LYS A 126 -10.80 4.79 32.79
CA LYS A 126 -10.40 5.60 31.64
C LYS A 126 -9.25 4.94 30.89
N LEU A 127 -9.05 5.38 29.64
CA LEU A 127 -7.80 5.09 28.93
C LEU A 127 -6.65 5.88 29.54
N THR A 128 -5.52 5.21 29.71
CA THR A 128 -4.25 5.83 30.10
C THR A 128 -3.69 6.69 28.98
N ASP A 129 -2.75 7.59 29.30
CA ASP A 129 -2.11 8.43 28.29
C ASP A 129 -1.30 7.59 27.28
N MET A 130 -0.69 6.49 27.72
CA MET A 130 -0.05 5.53 26.80
C MET A 130 -1.05 4.91 25.82
N GLU A 131 -2.23 4.49 26.29
CA GLU A 131 -3.28 3.91 25.44
C GLU A 131 -3.84 4.95 24.45
N LYS A 132 -4.03 6.21 24.87
CA LYS A 132 -4.43 7.31 23.99
C LYS A 132 -3.33 7.65 22.98
N CYS A 133 -2.07 7.66 23.39
CA CYS A 133 -0.93 7.82 22.49
C CYS A 133 -0.92 6.74 21.40
N ALA A 134 -1.15 5.48 21.79
CA ALA A 134 -1.26 4.35 20.86
C ALA A 134 -2.38 4.55 19.84
N ILE A 135 -3.58 4.94 20.29
CA ILE A 135 -4.70 5.27 19.40
C ILE A 135 -4.30 6.39 18.43
N GLY A 136 -3.68 7.47 18.93
CA GLY A 136 -3.22 8.58 18.09
C GLY A 136 -2.20 8.17 17.03
N VAL A 137 -1.18 7.40 17.42
CA VAL A 137 -0.16 6.87 16.48
C VAL A 137 -0.80 5.98 15.41
N PHE A 138 -1.69 5.07 15.81
CA PHE A 138 -2.35 4.14 14.88
C PHE A 138 -3.28 4.87 13.90
N TRP A 139 -4.18 5.72 14.39
CA TRP A 139 -5.17 6.37 13.54
C TRP A 139 -4.58 7.46 12.66
N LYS A 140 -3.52 8.16 13.12
CA LYS A 140 -2.75 9.03 12.22
C LYS A 140 -2.12 8.22 11.09
N ASN A 141 -1.51 7.07 11.39
CA ASN A 141 -0.92 6.21 10.35
C ASN A 141 -1.98 5.72 9.34
N LEU A 142 -3.17 5.36 9.80
CA LEU A 142 -4.28 4.99 8.91
C LEU A 142 -4.76 6.18 8.08
N GLY A 143 -4.86 7.38 8.67
CA GLY A 143 -5.21 8.60 7.94
C GLY A 143 -4.17 8.96 6.88
N ASP A 144 -2.88 8.79 7.18
CA ASP A 144 -1.77 8.94 6.22
C ASP A 144 -1.96 7.95 5.05
N ALA A 145 -2.33 6.70 5.35
CA ALA A 145 -2.58 5.67 4.33
C ALA A 145 -3.84 5.93 3.49
N MET A 146 -4.76 6.73 4.01
CA MET A 146 -5.97 7.17 3.31
C MET A 146 -5.79 8.51 2.58
N GLU A 147 -4.57 9.05 2.56
CA GLU A 147 -4.22 10.34 1.92
C GLU A 147 -5.01 11.53 2.49
N ILE A 148 -5.39 11.47 3.77
CA ILE A 148 -6.10 12.55 4.46
C ILE A 148 -5.09 13.64 4.82
N LYS A 149 -5.39 14.88 4.46
CA LYS A 149 -4.54 16.03 4.80
C LYS A 149 -4.91 16.57 6.17
N TYR A 150 -3.89 17.04 6.90
CA TYR A 150 -4.03 17.57 8.25
C TYR A 150 -3.76 19.07 8.34
N ASP A 151 -3.73 19.78 7.22
CA ASP A 151 -3.55 21.24 7.16
C ASP A 151 -4.54 22.06 8.01
N PRO A 152 -5.77 21.59 8.33
CA PRO A 152 -6.63 22.29 9.29
C PRO A 152 -6.17 22.21 10.76
N LEU A 153 -5.19 21.34 11.06
CA LEU A 153 -4.60 21.22 12.38
C LEU A 153 -3.44 22.22 12.49
N SER A 154 -3.50 23.12 13.47
CA SER A 154 -2.50 24.15 13.79
C SER A 154 -1.03 23.68 13.83
N SER A 155 -0.74 22.46 14.28
CA SER A 155 0.62 21.96 14.41
C SER A 155 1.09 21.21 13.15
N PHE A 156 0.30 21.20 12.07
CA PHE A 156 0.63 20.46 10.86
C PHE A 156 2.03 20.78 10.30
N ASP A 157 2.36 22.08 10.21
CA ASP A 157 3.66 22.52 9.67
C ASP A 157 4.85 22.21 10.59
N LEU A 158 4.61 22.16 11.91
CA LEU A 158 5.63 21.89 12.92
C LEU A 158 5.77 20.39 13.25
N GLY A 159 4.73 19.61 12.95
CA GLY A 159 4.56 18.23 13.39
C GLY A 159 4.12 18.11 14.84
N TRP A 160 3.82 16.87 15.25
CA TRP A 160 3.49 16.52 16.62
C TRP A 160 4.62 15.74 17.27
N SER A 161 4.84 15.96 18.57
CA SER A 161 5.82 15.21 19.36
C SER A 161 5.46 13.73 19.51
N ASP A 162 4.16 13.43 19.62
CA ASP A 162 3.64 12.08 19.79
C ASP A 162 2.17 11.96 19.34
N GLY A 163 1.60 10.77 19.50
CA GLY A 163 0.19 10.51 19.18
C GLY A 163 -0.81 11.22 20.12
N LEU A 164 -0.40 11.61 21.34
CA LEU A 164 -1.28 12.34 22.25
C LEU A 164 -1.50 13.76 21.75
N GLY A 165 -0.44 14.44 21.32
CA GLY A 165 -0.52 15.77 20.73
C GLY A 165 -1.46 15.79 19.53
N TRP A 166 -1.28 14.85 18.60
CA TRP A 166 -2.15 14.73 17.42
C TRP A 166 -3.61 14.45 17.80
N LEU A 167 -3.85 13.54 18.75
CA LEU A 167 -5.21 13.17 19.17
C LEU A 167 -5.93 14.32 19.90
N ALA A 168 -5.21 15.10 20.70
CA ALA A 168 -5.76 16.25 21.40
C ALA A 168 -6.22 17.34 20.43
N GLU A 169 -5.35 17.69 19.48
CA GLU A 169 -5.62 18.71 18.47
C GLU A 169 -6.73 18.29 17.50
N LEU A 170 -6.74 17.02 17.10
CA LEU A 170 -7.84 16.44 16.34
C LEU A 170 -9.16 16.51 17.11
N SER A 171 -9.14 16.36 18.43
CA SER A 171 -10.34 16.51 19.28
C SER A 171 -10.91 17.92 19.23
N GLU A 172 -10.04 18.93 19.37
CA GLU A 172 -10.43 20.34 19.32
C GLU A 172 -10.97 20.73 17.93
N TRP A 173 -10.27 20.33 16.87
CA TRP A 173 -10.71 20.57 15.51
C TRP A 173 -12.05 19.89 15.22
N SER A 174 -12.21 18.61 15.61
CA SER A 174 -13.45 17.84 15.43
C SER A 174 -14.64 18.51 16.13
N LEU A 175 -14.45 19.02 17.35
CA LEU A 175 -15.50 19.74 18.08
C LEU A 175 -15.95 21.02 17.37
N ARG A 176 -14.99 21.82 16.86
CA ARG A 176 -15.30 23.02 16.08
C ARG A 176 -16.02 22.69 14.78
N TYR A 177 -15.59 21.64 14.09
CA TYR A 177 -16.24 21.17 12.87
C TYR A 177 -17.69 20.74 13.14
N GLU A 178 -17.95 20.00 14.23
CA GLU A 178 -19.31 19.65 14.65
C GLU A 178 -20.16 20.88 14.94
N GLU A 179 -19.62 21.89 15.62
CA GLU A 179 -20.35 23.13 15.94
C GLU A 179 -20.78 23.91 14.71
N GLN A 180 -19.97 23.87 13.66
CA GLN A 180 -20.22 24.59 12.41
C GLN A 180 -21.09 23.79 11.43
N SER A 181 -20.91 22.47 11.35
CA SER A 181 -21.47 21.64 10.28
C SER A 181 -22.55 20.67 10.71
N MET A 182 -22.72 20.36 12.01
CA MET A 182 -23.73 19.41 12.48
C MET A 182 -25.10 20.09 12.66
N ILE A 183 -25.79 20.31 11.54
CA ILE A 183 -27.08 21.02 11.48
C ILE A 183 -28.23 20.11 11.01
N PRO A 184 -29.49 20.41 11.38
CA PRO A 184 -30.65 19.61 10.99
C PRO A 184 -30.94 19.70 9.49
N VAL A 185 -30.95 18.54 8.81
CA VAL A 185 -31.46 18.38 7.43
C VAL A 185 -32.21 17.05 7.28
N GLU A 186 -33.15 16.99 6.35
CA GLU A 186 -33.99 15.79 6.12
C GLU A 186 -33.16 14.54 5.81
N ALA A 187 -32.05 14.69 5.08
CA ALA A 187 -31.14 13.58 4.79
C ALA A 187 -30.57 12.94 6.07
N ASN A 188 -30.28 13.72 7.11
CA ASN A 188 -29.79 13.19 8.39
C ASN A 188 -30.84 12.30 9.04
N LYS A 189 -32.11 12.72 8.99
CA LYS A 189 -33.25 11.98 9.56
C LYS A 189 -33.45 10.65 8.85
N ILE A 190 -33.46 10.65 7.52
CA ILE A 190 -33.57 9.42 6.71
C ILE A 190 -32.50 8.40 7.13
N LEU A 191 -31.25 8.84 7.24
CA LEU A 191 -30.14 7.96 7.62
C LEU A 191 -30.23 7.48 9.07
N ALA A 192 -30.68 8.36 9.98
CA ALA A 192 -30.87 8.00 11.38
C ALA A 192 -31.94 6.90 11.51
N ASP A 193 -33.07 7.06 10.83
CA ASP A 193 -34.17 6.09 10.84
C ASP A 193 -33.73 4.74 10.23
N SER A 194 -33.00 4.75 9.10
CA SER A 194 -32.45 3.52 8.50
C SER A 194 -31.46 2.81 9.44
N ALA A 195 -30.53 3.54 10.05
CA ALA A 195 -29.52 2.95 10.93
C ALA A 195 -30.13 2.44 12.24
N ILE A 196 -31.10 3.15 12.82
CA ILE A 196 -31.89 2.66 13.95
C ILE A 196 -32.66 1.39 13.55
N GLY A 197 -33.20 1.33 12.33
CA GLY A 197 -33.82 0.12 11.76
C GLY A 197 -32.89 -1.09 11.78
N ILE A 198 -31.62 -0.92 11.39
CA ILE A 198 -30.61 -1.99 11.44
C ILE A 198 -30.35 -2.46 12.88
N ILE A 199 -30.21 -1.52 13.84
CA ILE A 199 -30.04 -1.87 15.26
C ILE A 199 -31.24 -2.67 15.77
N MET A 200 -32.45 -2.28 15.35
CA MET A 200 -33.71 -2.83 15.83
C MET A 200 -34.22 -4.02 15.02
N PHE A 201 -33.48 -4.49 14.01
CA PHE A 201 -33.93 -5.49 13.05
C PHE A 201 -34.46 -6.75 13.74
N ASN A 202 -33.67 -7.29 14.68
CA ASN A 202 -34.01 -8.48 15.48
C ASN A 202 -34.68 -8.12 16.83
N THR A 203 -35.20 -6.91 17.01
CA THR A 203 -35.79 -6.46 18.27
C THR A 203 -37.32 -6.61 18.27
N PRO A 204 -37.91 -7.29 19.28
CA PRO A 204 -39.36 -7.36 19.46
C PRO A 204 -40.03 -5.99 19.55
N GLY A 205 -41.25 -5.86 19.00
CA GLY A 205 -41.96 -4.58 18.89
C GLY A 205 -42.07 -3.79 20.21
N PHE A 206 -42.34 -4.48 21.33
CA PHE A 206 -42.51 -3.84 22.64
C PHE A 206 -41.25 -3.15 23.18
N MET A 207 -40.05 -3.55 22.73
CA MET A 207 -38.78 -2.96 23.16
C MET A 207 -38.34 -1.78 22.30
N ARG A 208 -38.94 -1.59 21.11
CA ARG A 208 -38.45 -0.60 20.13
C ARG A 208 -38.48 0.83 20.65
N LEU A 209 -39.55 1.22 21.36
CA LEU A 209 -39.65 2.57 21.92
C LEU A 209 -38.57 2.84 22.98
N PHE A 210 -38.35 1.88 23.87
CA PHE A 210 -37.30 1.94 24.89
C PHE A 210 -35.91 2.08 24.25
N LEU A 211 -35.61 1.28 23.21
CA LEU A 211 -34.33 1.35 22.50
C LEU A 211 -34.18 2.67 21.72
N LYS A 212 -35.24 3.21 21.12
CA LYS A 212 -35.19 4.51 20.42
C LYS A 212 -34.78 5.62 21.38
N ARG A 213 -35.43 5.69 22.55
CA ARG A 213 -35.06 6.65 23.60
C ARG A 213 -33.65 6.42 24.12
N THR A 214 -33.21 5.16 24.23
CA THR A 214 -31.84 4.82 24.62
C THR A 214 -30.82 5.34 23.61
N VAL A 215 -31.09 5.18 22.30
CA VAL A 215 -30.25 5.76 21.24
C VAL A 215 -30.14 7.28 21.41
N SER A 216 -31.25 7.99 21.65
CA SER A 216 -31.24 9.44 21.89
C SER A 216 -30.34 9.85 23.07
N VAL A 217 -30.31 9.05 24.15
CA VAL A 217 -29.39 9.28 25.28
C VAL A 217 -27.93 9.05 24.89
N LEU A 218 -27.64 7.99 24.13
CA LEU A 218 -26.27 7.61 23.79
C LEU A 218 -25.59 8.62 22.86
N VAL A 219 -26.35 9.17 21.90
CA VAL A 219 -25.79 10.09 20.90
C VAL A 219 -25.71 11.54 21.37
N GLY A 220 -26.51 11.90 22.38
CA GLY A 220 -26.51 13.23 22.98
C GLY A 220 -27.27 14.28 22.16
N GLU A 221 -27.41 15.46 22.76
CA GLU A 221 -28.33 16.50 22.31
C GLU A 221 -28.01 17.05 20.92
N ARG A 222 -26.73 17.34 20.62
CA ARG A 222 -26.32 17.92 19.34
C ARG A 222 -26.68 17.02 18.16
N LEU A 223 -26.36 15.73 18.25
CA LEU A 223 -26.67 14.78 17.19
C LEU A 223 -28.18 14.52 17.09
N CYS A 224 -28.89 14.42 18.23
CA CYS A 224 -30.36 14.31 18.22
C CYS A 224 -31.01 15.47 17.46
N LYS A 225 -30.57 16.72 17.71
CA LYS A 225 -31.07 17.89 16.98
C LYS A 225 -30.77 17.79 15.48
N ALA A 226 -29.53 17.49 15.11
CA ALA A 226 -29.14 17.38 13.70
C ALA A 226 -29.84 16.24 12.94
N MET A 227 -30.18 15.15 13.63
CA MET A 227 -30.91 14.02 13.06
C MET A 227 -32.43 14.11 13.20
N MET A 228 -32.94 15.16 13.84
CA MET A 228 -34.37 15.33 14.13
C MET A 228 -34.96 14.13 14.90
N LEU A 229 -34.17 13.59 15.85
CA LEU A 229 -34.62 12.55 16.76
C LEU A 229 -35.31 13.16 17.97
N GLU A 230 -36.34 12.48 18.48
CA GLU A 230 -36.97 12.87 19.73
C GLU A 230 -35.96 12.77 20.89
N PRO A 231 -35.71 13.86 21.64
CA PRO A 231 -34.83 13.82 22.79
C PRO A 231 -35.46 12.95 23.89
N ALA A 232 -34.61 12.21 24.60
CA ALA A 232 -35.04 11.53 25.81
C ALA A 232 -35.26 12.56 26.93
N ASP A 233 -36.28 12.35 27.76
CA ASP A 233 -36.51 13.18 28.93
C ASP A 233 -35.41 13.00 29.99
N ALA A 234 -35.30 13.96 30.91
CA ALA A 234 -34.24 13.99 31.91
C ALA A 234 -34.29 12.78 32.87
N ILE A 235 -35.49 12.25 33.15
CA ILE A 235 -35.69 11.09 34.03
C ILE A 235 -35.14 9.84 33.34
N PHE A 236 -35.55 9.60 32.10
CA PHE A 236 -35.06 8.48 31.30
C PHE A 236 -33.55 8.56 31.06
N THR A 237 -33.03 9.76 30.79
CA THR A 237 -31.59 10.01 30.66
C THR A 237 -30.85 9.65 31.94
N SER A 238 -31.35 10.09 33.10
CA SER A 238 -30.76 9.77 34.40
C SER A 238 -30.82 8.28 34.71
N PHE A 239 -31.90 7.59 34.31
CA PHE A 239 -32.02 6.14 34.43
C PHE A 239 -30.94 5.41 33.62
N ILE A 240 -30.79 5.70 32.32
CA ILE A 240 -29.78 5.05 31.47
C ILE A 240 -28.35 5.34 31.95
N VAL A 241 -28.06 6.58 32.36
CA VAL A 241 -26.76 6.93 32.96
C VAL A 241 -26.54 6.19 34.28
N GLY A 242 -27.58 6.05 35.10
CA GLY A 242 -27.57 5.27 36.34
C GLY A 242 -27.25 3.79 36.10
N VAL A 243 -27.89 3.16 35.11
CA VAL A 243 -27.60 1.78 34.67
C VAL A 243 -26.13 1.66 34.23
N GLY A 244 -25.63 2.63 33.47
CA GLY A 244 -24.22 2.69 33.08
C GLY A 244 -23.27 2.78 34.28
N ARG A 245 -23.57 3.65 35.27
CA ARG A 245 -22.78 3.78 36.51
C ARG A 245 -22.80 2.51 37.35
N ALA A 246 -23.96 1.86 37.47
CA ALA A 246 -24.10 0.58 38.17
C ALA A 246 -23.25 -0.50 37.48
N ARG A 247 -23.32 -0.61 36.14
CA ARG A 247 -22.46 -1.52 35.37
C ARG A 247 -20.98 -1.23 35.63
N LYS A 248 -20.55 0.02 35.59
CA LYS A 248 -19.14 0.39 35.89
C LYS A 248 -18.69 -0.10 37.25
N PHE A 249 -19.52 0.09 38.28
CA PHE A 249 -19.23 -0.35 39.64
C PHE A 249 -19.11 -1.88 39.72
N ILE A 250 -20.07 -2.61 39.15
CA ILE A 250 -20.06 -4.08 39.12
C ILE A 250 -18.81 -4.59 38.38
N THR A 251 -18.52 -4.08 37.18
CA THR A 251 -17.36 -4.53 36.40
C THR A 251 -16.05 -4.24 37.12
N ARG A 252 -15.94 -3.11 37.82
CA ARG A 252 -14.70 -2.72 38.53
C ARG A 252 -14.41 -3.57 39.77
N TYR A 253 -15.44 -3.90 40.54
CA TYR A 253 -15.26 -4.45 41.89
C TYR A 253 -15.77 -5.88 42.04
N LEU A 254 -16.66 -6.35 41.17
CA LEU A 254 -17.32 -7.66 41.30
C LEU A 254 -16.99 -8.63 40.16
N MET A 255 -16.36 -8.18 39.07
CA MET A 255 -15.96 -9.03 37.96
C MET A 255 -14.45 -9.27 37.96
N LEU A 256 -14.05 -10.50 37.63
CA LEU A 256 -12.65 -10.83 37.41
C LEU A 256 -12.16 -10.29 36.05
N PRO A 257 -10.84 -10.02 35.91
CA PRO A 257 -10.25 -9.68 34.61
C PRO A 257 -10.58 -10.73 33.55
N ARG A 258 -10.85 -10.29 32.32
CA ARG A 258 -11.19 -11.22 31.23
C ARG A 258 -9.95 -12.04 30.84
N PRO A 259 -9.98 -13.38 30.96
CA PRO A 259 -8.87 -14.21 30.53
C PRO A 259 -8.77 -14.24 28.99
N SER A 260 -7.57 -14.50 28.47
CA SER A 260 -7.29 -14.41 27.02
C SER A 260 -8.15 -15.33 26.14
N PHE A 261 -8.63 -16.47 26.66
CA PHE A 261 -9.50 -17.39 25.91
C PHE A 261 -10.92 -16.85 25.70
N MET A 262 -11.34 -15.83 26.47
CA MET A 262 -12.62 -15.13 26.29
C MET A 262 -12.49 -13.91 25.37
N ARG A 263 -11.36 -13.74 24.67
CA ARG A 263 -11.14 -12.63 23.72
C ARG A 263 -12.23 -12.61 22.65
N GLU A 264 -12.86 -11.45 22.46
CA GLU A 264 -13.96 -11.23 21.51
C GLU A 264 -13.41 -10.76 20.15
N SER A 265 -12.67 -11.64 19.46
CA SER A 265 -12.11 -11.35 18.13
C SER A 265 -13.19 -11.35 17.06
N ARG A 266 -13.38 -10.20 16.39
CA ARG A 266 -14.26 -10.08 15.20
C ARG A 266 -13.51 -10.31 13.88
N TYR A 267 -12.18 -10.34 13.92
CA TYR A 267 -11.32 -10.57 12.76
C TYR A 267 -11.32 -12.05 12.34
N PRO A 268 -11.69 -12.39 11.10
CA PRO A 268 -11.61 -13.77 10.60
C PRO A 268 -10.15 -14.20 10.46
N LYS A 269 -9.72 -15.22 11.21
CA LYS A 269 -8.31 -15.64 11.26
C LYS A 269 -7.87 -16.50 10.08
N LEU A 270 -8.76 -17.34 9.57
CA LEU A 270 -8.44 -18.31 8.51
C LEU A 270 -9.41 -18.16 7.35
N ALA A 271 -8.86 -18.11 6.14
CA ALA A 271 -9.63 -18.28 4.92
C ALA A 271 -10.02 -19.75 4.75
N ASN A 272 -11.13 -19.98 4.06
CA ASN A 272 -11.48 -21.31 3.57
C ASN A 272 -10.39 -21.80 2.60
N LYS A 273 -9.78 -22.96 2.90
CA LYS A 273 -8.66 -23.51 2.13
C LYS A 273 -8.98 -23.78 0.65
N LEU A 274 -10.24 -24.07 0.33
CA LEU A 274 -10.67 -24.41 -1.03
C LEU A 274 -11.00 -23.16 -1.86
N THR A 275 -11.60 -22.14 -1.24
CA THR A 275 -12.11 -20.96 -1.97
C THR A 275 -11.26 -19.70 -1.78
N GLY A 276 -10.39 -19.68 -0.76
CA GLY A 276 -9.62 -18.51 -0.34
C GLY A 276 -10.47 -17.40 0.28
N ARG A 277 -11.75 -17.66 0.57
CA ARG A 277 -12.71 -16.67 1.09
C ARG A 277 -12.73 -16.63 2.61
N TYR A 278 -13.02 -15.47 3.17
CA TYR A 278 -13.22 -15.27 4.60
C TYR A 278 -14.71 -15.18 4.92
N ASN A 279 -15.11 -15.70 6.09
CA ASN A 279 -16.47 -15.57 6.57
C ASN A 279 -16.52 -14.62 7.76
N THR A 280 -17.61 -13.83 7.85
CA THR A 280 -17.85 -12.97 9.01
C THR A 280 -18.07 -13.83 10.26
N VAL A 281 -17.53 -13.37 11.39
CA VAL A 281 -17.63 -14.08 12.68
C VAL A 281 -19.00 -13.85 13.34
N LYS A 282 -19.56 -12.65 13.18
CA LYS A 282 -20.88 -12.23 13.70
C LYS A 282 -21.57 -11.33 12.68
N TRP A 283 -22.91 -11.34 12.67
CA TRP A 283 -23.74 -10.44 11.86
C TRP A 283 -24.81 -9.76 12.75
N THR A 284 -25.30 -8.59 12.32
CA THR A 284 -26.24 -7.77 13.10
C THR A 284 -27.69 -7.95 12.63
N ALA A 285 -27.96 -7.71 11.34
CA ALA A 285 -29.28 -7.84 10.74
C ALA A 285 -29.35 -9.10 9.86
N HIS A 286 -28.98 -8.97 8.58
CA HIS A 286 -28.91 -10.11 7.66
C HIS A 286 -27.55 -10.83 7.72
N PRO A 287 -27.49 -12.15 7.43
CA PRO A 287 -26.28 -12.96 7.57
C PRO A 287 -25.27 -12.81 6.42
N TRP A 288 -24.99 -11.57 6.00
CA TRP A 288 -24.04 -11.28 4.92
C TRP A 288 -22.66 -11.86 5.22
N TYR A 289 -22.17 -12.68 4.28
CA TYR A 289 -20.87 -13.34 4.30
C TYR A 289 -20.64 -14.34 5.45
N ALA A 290 -21.67 -14.66 6.23
CA ALA A 290 -21.57 -15.62 7.33
C ALA A 290 -21.63 -17.05 6.78
N GLY A 291 -20.76 -17.93 7.29
CA GLY A 291 -20.64 -19.30 6.76
C GLY A 291 -21.81 -20.22 7.13
N LYS A 292 -22.15 -21.16 6.23
CA LYS A 292 -23.12 -22.27 6.42
C LYS A 292 -22.67 -23.35 7.44
N THR A 293 -22.08 -22.95 8.55
CA THR A 293 -21.67 -23.90 9.60
C THR A 293 -22.89 -24.45 10.34
N PHE A 294 -22.77 -25.66 10.88
CA PHE A 294 -23.84 -26.26 11.69
C PHE A 294 -24.24 -25.33 12.85
N ARG A 295 -23.26 -24.72 13.53
CA ARG A 295 -23.49 -23.77 14.62
C ARG A 295 -24.24 -22.50 14.16
N ASN A 296 -23.87 -21.91 13.03
CA ASN A 296 -24.54 -20.68 12.56
C ASN A 296 -25.98 -20.93 12.12
N ARG A 297 -26.27 -22.13 11.60
CA ARG A 297 -27.63 -22.48 11.15
C ARG A 297 -28.49 -23.10 12.24
N TRP A 298 -27.92 -23.86 13.17
CA TRP A 298 -28.67 -24.69 14.13
C TRP A 298 -28.22 -24.50 15.58
N GLY A 299 -27.42 -23.48 15.86
CA GLY A 299 -27.10 -23.05 17.22
C GLY A 299 -28.20 -22.18 17.83
N ASP A 300 -27.98 -21.79 19.08
CA ASP A 300 -28.80 -20.85 19.86
C ASP A 300 -29.16 -19.58 19.07
N VAL A 301 -28.17 -18.91 18.48
CA VAL A 301 -28.38 -17.69 17.69
C VAL A 301 -29.19 -17.98 16.43
N GLY A 302 -28.95 -19.10 15.75
CA GLY A 302 -29.67 -19.49 14.54
C GLY A 302 -31.14 -19.82 14.81
N PHE A 303 -31.43 -20.52 15.92
CA PHE A 303 -32.80 -20.79 16.35
C PHE A 303 -33.54 -19.51 16.74
N ALA A 304 -32.92 -18.64 17.54
CA ALA A 304 -33.52 -17.37 17.95
C ALA A 304 -33.80 -16.47 16.74
N THR A 305 -32.88 -16.41 15.77
CA THR A 305 -33.04 -15.62 14.54
C THR A 305 -34.26 -16.09 13.75
N ARG A 306 -34.44 -17.41 13.56
CA ARG A 306 -35.62 -17.94 12.86
C ARG A 306 -36.92 -17.73 13.63
N PHE A 307 -36.89 -17.88 14.96
CA PHE A 307 -38.06 -17.63 15.80
C PHE A 307 -38.55 -16.18 15.67
N LEU A 308 -37.63 -15.24 15.50
CA LEU A 308 -37.92 -13.82 15.27
C LEU A 308 -38.20 -13.47 13.79
N GLY A 309 -38.26 -14.48 12.90
CA GLY A 309 -38.55 -14.29 11.47
C GLY A 309 -37.35 -13.83 10.62
N GLY A 310 -36.13 -13.91 11.15
CA GLY A 310 -34.90 -13.55 10.44
C GLY A 310 -34.30 -14.71 9.62
N ALA A 311 -33.45 -14.36 8.66
CA ALA A 311 -32.72 -15.32 7.82
C ALA A 311 -31.41 -15.79 8.49
N VAL A 312 -31.02 -17.05 8.25
CA VAL A 312 -29.71 -17.59 8.65
C VAL A 312 -28.84 -17.90 7.42
N PRO A 313 -27.51 -18.13 7.58
CA PRO A 313 -26.64 -18.42 6.45
C PRO A 313 -27.14 -19.54 5.54
N GLY A 314 -27.22 -19.27 4.24
CA GLY A 314 -27.61 -20.22 3.21
C GLY A 314 -29.11 -20.34 2.93
N ASP A 315 -29.95 -19.58 3.64
CA ASP A 315 -31.35 -19.42 3.27
C ASP A 315 -31.46 -18.56 1.98
N ASP A 316 -32.67 -18.44 1.43
CA ASP A 316 -32.99 -17.64 0.23
C ASP A 316 -32.07 -17.90 -0.98
N ASN A 317 -31.76 -19.18 -1.25
CA ASN A 317 -30.86 -19.58 -2.34
C ASN A 317 -29.46 -18.93 -2.26
N ASP A 318 -28.92 -18.82 -1.04
CA ASP A 318 -27.59 -18.24 -0.76
C ASP A 318 -27.43 -16.75 -1.10
N LYS A 319 -28.54 -16.02 -1.06
CA LYS A 319 -28.61 -14.57 -1.29
C LYS A 319 -27.59 -13.76 -0.49
N TYR A 320 -27.29 -14.19 0.73
CA TYR A 320 -26.39 -13.49 1.65
C TYR A 320 -24.92 -13.89 1.54
N HIS A 321 -24.50 -14.53 0.45
CA HIS A 321 -23.11 -14.90 0.15
C HIS A 321 -22.42 -15.74 1.23
N SER A 322 -23.02 -16.86 1.65
CA SER A 322 -22.43 -17.67 2.73
C SER A 322 -21.08 -18.34 2.40
N GLN A 323 -20.67 -18.34 1.13
CA GLN A 323 -19.33 -18.68 0.68
C GLN A 323 -18.24 -17.73 1.22
N GLY A 324 -18.63 -16.59 1.78
CA GLY A 324 -17.73 -15.58 2.32
C GLY A 324 -17.30 -14.54 1.28
N TYR A 325 -16.35 -13.70 1.66
CA TYR A 325 -15.89 -12.57 0.87
C TYR A 325 -14.41 -12.64 0.49
N ARG A 326 -14.05 -11.87 -0.53
CA ARG A 326 -12.70 -11.38 -0.79
C ARG A 326 -12.73 -9.86 -0.70
N ILE A 327 -11.61 -9.25 -0.29
CA ILE A 327 -11.55 -7.80 -0.06
C ILE A 327 -11.94 -7.01 -1.31
N ASN A 328 -11.55 -7.49 -2.48
CA ASN A 328 -11.81 -6.86 -3.76
C ASN A 328 -13.30 -6.87 -4.19
N GLU A 329 -14.11 -7.71 -3.55
CA GLU A 329 -15.54 -7.87 -3.83
C GLU A 329 -16.43 -7.06 -2.88
N ILE A 330 -15.88 -6.46 -1.82
CA ILE A 330 -16.69 -5.75 -0.81
C ILE A 330 -17.16 -4.39 -1.32
N GLY A 331 -18.47 -4.12 -1.41
CA GLY A 331 -19.03 -2.84 -1.85
C GLY A 331 -20.23 -3.01 -2.80
N PRO A 332 -20.68 -1.95 -3.50
CA PRO A 332 -21.84 -2.04 -4.39
C PRO A 332 -21.52 -2.67 -5.76
N MET A 333 -22.48 -3.43 -6.32
CA MET A 333 -22.28 -4.38 -7.43
C MET A 333 -21.83 -3.85 -8.82
N PRO A 334 -21.84 -2.55 -9.20
CA PRO A 334 -21.08 -2.11 -10.39
C PRO A 334 -19.58 -1.89 -10.12
N LEU A 335 -19.18 -1.80 -8.85
CA LEU A 335 -17.80 -1.50 -8.42
C LEU A 335 -17.01 -2.75 -8.01
N GLU A 336 -17.68 -3.87 -7.79
CA GLU A 336 -17.04 -5.17 -7.56
C GLU A 336 -16.26 -5.62 -8.81
N SER A 337 -16.91 -5.59 -9.99
CA SER A 337 -16.28 -5.97 -11.27
C SER A 337 -15.24 -4.97 -11.77
N ARG A 338 -15.48 -3.66 -11.59
CA ARG A 338 -14.57 -2.58 -12.04
C ARG A 338 -13.32 -2.42 -11.18
N PHE A 339 -13.30 -2.95 -9.97
CA PHE A 339 -12.13 -2.88 -9.10
C PHE A 339 -11.05 -3.87 -9.52
N ALA A 340 -11.42 -5.08 -9.94
CA ALA A 340 -10.46 -6.02 -10.53
C ALA A 340 -9.70 -5.39 -11.72
N THR A 341 -10.36 -4.54 -12.50
CA THR A 341 -9.75 -3.82 -13.64
C THR A 341 -8.97 -2.55 -13.27
N LYS A 342 -9.25 -1.95 -12.10
CA LYS A 342 -8.76 -0.61 -11.71
C LYS A 342 -7.86 -0.62 -10.45
N LEU A 343 -7.63 -1.81 -9.88
CA LEU A 343 -6.75 -2.09 -8.75
C LEU A 343 -5.32 -1.58 -8.96
N SER A 344 -4.86 -1.59 -10.21
CA SER A 344 -3.52 -1.17 -10.64
C SER A 344 -3.16 0.27 -10.24
N SER A 345 -4.11 1.21 -10.14
CA SER A 345 -3.78 2.61 -9.82
C SER A 345 -3.93 2.98 -8.35
N THR A 346 -4.67 2.19 -7.55
CA THR A 346 -4.90 2.47 -6.12
C THR A 346 -4.02 1.60 -5.22
N LEU A 347 -3.66 0.37 -5.65
CA LEU A 347 -2.58 -0.38 -5.01
C LEU A 347 -1.21 0.27 -5.25
N ALA A 348 -1.03 1.01 -6.35
CA ALA A 348 0.15 1.83 -6.58
C ALA A 348 0.37 2.82 -5.42
N THR A 349 -0.69 3.45 -4.88
CA THR A 349 -0.60 4.42 -3.77
C THR A 349 -0.50 3.77 -2.37
N LEU A 350 -0.91 2.51 -2.19
CA LEU A 350 -0.84 1.83 -0.89
C LEU A 350 0.35 0.89 -0.72
N HIS A 351 0.87 0.32 -1.81
CA HIS A 351 2.26 -0.14 -1.84
C HIS A 351 3.23 1.03 -1.65
N TYR A 352 2.78 2.26 -1.96
CA TYR A 352 3.51 3.50 -1.73
C TYR A 352 3.63 3.89 -0.25
N VAL A 353 2.63 3.66 0.61
CA VAL A 353 2.72 4.03 2.05
C VAL A 353 3.83 3.27 2.76
N ARG A 354 4.22 2.08 2.25
CA ARG A 354 5.41 1.34 2.67
C ARG A 354 6.73 2.10 2.41
N LEU A 355 6.74 3.14 1.57
CA LEU A 355 7.94 3.97 1.29
C LEU A 355 8.29 4.90 2.45
N LEU A 356 7.33 5.34 3.26
CA LEU A 356 7.57 6.41 4.24
C LEU A 356 8.02 5.92 5.62
N HIS A 357 7.85 4.64 5.96
CA HIS A 357 7.99 4.16 7.35
C HIS A 357 9.26 3.31 7.65
N THR A 358 10.18 3.13 6.71
CA THR A 358 11.41 2.34 6.95
C THR A 358 12.72 3.00 6.54
N ALA A 359 12.71 4.19 5.94
CA ALA A 359 13.93 4.87 5.52
C ALA A 359 14.04 6.23 6.21
N THR A 360 15.12 6.42 6.96
CA THR A 360 15.62 7.74 7.34
C THR A 360 15.85 8.57 6.07
N PRO A 361 15.46 9.86 6.05
CA PRO A 361 15.82 10.76 4.95
C PRO A 361 17.33 10.72 4.68
N GLY A 362 17.74 10.60 3.41
CA GLY A 362 19.14 10.57 3.01
C GLY A 362 19.83 9.20 3.17
N SER A 363 19.13 8.09 2.87
CA SER A 363 19.74 6.76 2.88
C SER A 363 20.87 6.65 1.86
N ASP A 364 22.03 6.11 2.28
CA ASP A 364 23.15 5.76 1.39
C ASP A 364 22.87 4.54 0.50
N ARG A 365 21.76 3.83 0.75
CA ARG A 365 21.35 2.68 -0.06
C ARG A 365 20.88 3.18 -1.43
N THR A 366 21.33 2.49 -2.46
CA THR A 366 20.96 2.83 -3.84
C THR A 366 19.56 2.35 -4.15
N LEU A 367 18.75 3.20 -4.79
CA LEU A 367 17.44 2.82 -5.32
C LEU A 367 17.58 2.26 -6.73
N ILE A 368 17.12 1.03 -6.95
CA ILE A 368 17.20 0.34 -8.23
C ILE A 368 15.81 0.08 -8.75
N LEU A 369 15.46 0.69 -9.87
CA LEU A 369 14.17 0.50 -10.54
C LEU A 369 14.35 -0.42 -11.74
N TYR A 370 13.66 -1.55 -11.74
CA TYR A 370 13.70 -2.55 -12.82
C TYR A 370 12.39 -2.52 -13.61
N ALA A 371 12.36 -1.88 -14.78
CA ALA A 371 11.19 -1.86 -15.67
C ALA A 371 11.09 -3.17 -16.46
N TYR A 372 9.94 -3.81 -16.37
CA TYR A 372 9.66 -5.09 -16.97
C TYR A 372 8.37 -5.06 -17.78
N LYS A 373 8.42 -5.62 -18.98
CA LYS A 373 7.25 -5.94 -19.79
C LYS A 373 7.37 -7.38 -20.26
N GLU A 374 6.28 -8.13 -20.15
CA GLU A 374 6.26 -9.55 -20.49
C GLU A 374 6.63 -9.78 -21.96
N THR A 375 7.73 -10.50 -22.19
CA THR A 375 8.10 -11.11 -23.47
C THR A 375 8.96 -12.35 -23.17
N PRO A 376 9.04 -13.35 -24.08
CA PRO A 376 9.88 -14.53 -23.86
C PRO A 376 11.34 -14.20 -23.53
N ASN A 377 11.90 -13.15 -24.15
CA ASN A 377 13.26 -12.71 -23.88
C ASN A 377 13.37 -11.95 -22.55
N ALA A 378 12.47 -10.98 -22.30
CA ALA A 378 12.49 -10.20 -21.07
C ALA A 378 12.33 -11.09 -19.82
N ARG A 379 11.51 -12.14 -19.91
CA ARG A 379 11.35 -13.12 -18.83
C ARG A 379 12.65 -13.83 -18.48
N LYS A 380 13.39 -14.33 -19.48
CA LYS A 380 14.71 -14.96 -19.26
C LYS A 380 15.66 -13.98 -18.56
N ASN A 381 15.68 -12.73 -19.02
CA ASN A 381 16.55 -11.70 -18.46
C ASN A 381 16.17 -11.35 -17.01
N ALA A 382 14.87 -11.21 -16.73
CA ALA A 382 14.38 -10.89 -15.39
C ALA A 382 14.66 -12.03 -14.40
N LEU A 383 14.46 -13.29 -14.80
CA LEU A 383 14.79 -14.45 -13.95
C LEU A 383 16.30 -14.51 -13.66
N PHE A 384 17.13 -14.26 -14.67
CA PHE A 384 18.58 -14.18 -14.48
C PHE A 384 18.96 -13.04 -13.51
N PHE A 385 18.36 -11.86 -13.64
CA PHE A 385 18.59 -10.74 -12.73
C PHE A 385 18.11 -11.04 -11.30
N ILE A 386 16.96 -11.71 -11.14
CA ILE A 386 16.45 -12.14 -9.84
C ILE A 386 17.44 -13.11 -9.16
N ASN A 387 18.00 -14.06 -9.91
CA ASN A 387 18.91 -15.06 -9.38
C ASN A 387 20.30 -14.48 -9.03
N HIS A 388 20.80 -13.55 -9.84
CA HIS A 388 22.20 -13.12 -9.76
C HIS A 388 22.40 -11.66 -9.33
N GLY A 389 21.46 -10.77 -9.61
CA GLY A 389 21.61 -9.32 -9.46
C GLY A 389 21.15 -8.74 -8.12
N LEU A 390 20.22 -9.41 -7.44
CA LEU A 390 19.69 -8.95 -6.15
C LEU A 390 20.74 -9.02 -5.03
N HIS A 391 20.72 -8.05 -4.11
CA HIS A 391 21.56 -8.04 -2.91
C HIS A 391 20.92 -7.23 -1.77
N SER A 392 21.45 -7.33 -0.55
CA SER A 392 20.86 -6.66 0.63
C SER A 392 21.27 -5.20 0.82
N ALA A 393 22.22 -4.68 0.02
CA ALA A 393 22.77 -3.32 0.15
C ALA A 393 22.09 -2.24 -0.72
N ALA A 394 21.11 -2.63 -1.53
CA ALA A 394 20.31 -1.71 -2.36
C ALA A 394 18.82 -2.00 -2.17
N ASP A 395 17.99 -1.03 -2.52
CA ASP A 395 16.54 -1.15 -2.51
C ASP A 395 16.03 -1.34 -3.94
N PHE A 396 15.32 -2.44 -4.19
CA PHE A 396 14.86 -2.85 -5.51
C PHE A 396 13.36 -2.63 -5.67
N ILE A 397 12.97 -1.97 -6.76
CA ILE A 397 11.59 -1.81 -7.18
C ILE A 397 11.44 -2.40 -8.58
N PHE A 398 10.73 -3.52 -8.69
CA PHE A 398 10.32 -4.09 -9.97
C PHE A 398 9.04 -3.40 -10.45
N ILE A 399 9.07 -2.77 -11.62
CA ILE A 399 7.93 -2.14 -12.25
C ILE A 399 7.43 -3.07 -13.35
N LEU A 400 6.34 -3.79 -13.08
CA LEU A 400 5.75 -4.75 -14.01
C LEU A 400 4.67 -4.03 -14.83
N ASN A 401 4.97 -3.80 -16.11
CA ASN A 401 4.09 -3.16 -17.08
C ASN A 401 3.27 -4.23 -17.80
N GLY A 402 1.95 -4.21 -17.59
CA GLY A 402 1.02 -5.18 -18.16
C GLY A 402 0.90 -6.48 -17.35
N GLU A 403 0.10 -7.42 -17.86
CA GLU A 403 -0.18 -8.69 -17.18
C GLU A 403 1.05 -9.61 -17.19
N THR A 404 1.40 -10.15 -16.02
CA THR A 404 2.49 -11.11 -15.87
C THR A 404 2.32 -11.91 -14.58
N ASN A 405 2.87 -13.13 -14.55
CA ASN A 405 3.04 -13.92 -13.33
C ASN A 405 4.46 -13.87 -12.75
N LEU A 406 5.34 -12.99 -13.28
CA LEU A 406 6.73 -12.87 -12.82
C LEU A 406 6.82 -12.53 -11.34
N THR A 407 5.80 -11.86 -10.76
CA THR A 407 5.68 -11.57 -9.33
C THR A 407 5.89 -12.81 -8.45
N LEU A 408 5.52 -14.01 -8.93
CA LEU A 408 5.72 -15.28 -8.20
C LEU A 408 7.20 -15.68 -8.05
N SER A 409 8.07 -15.18 -8.93
CA SER A 409 9.51 -15.45 -8.91
C SER A 409 10.31 -14.38 -8.15
N ILE A 410 9.70 -13.22 -7.89
CA ILE A 410 10.37 -12.11 -7.19
C ILE A 410 10.28 -12.36 -5.68
N PRO A 411 11.40 -12.33 -4.93
CA PRO A 411 11.43 -12.57 -3.48
C PRO A 411 10.89 -11.35 -2.68
N THR A 412 9.58 -11.13 -2.77
CA THR A 412 8.86 -10.00 -2.14
C THR A 412 8.77 -10.08 -0.61
N ASN A 413 9.18 -11.22 -0.04
CA ASN A 413 9.37 -11.38 1.40
C ASN A 413 10.59 -10.61 1.94
N GLN A 414 11.54 -10.22 1.07
CA GLN A 414 12.68 -9.41 1.47
C GLN A 414 12.27 -7.94 1.70
N PRO A 415 12.76 -7.28 2.77
CA PRO A 415 12.32 -5.93 3.12
C PRO A 415 12.75 -4.85 2.11
N ASN A 416 13.85 -5.09 1.40
CA ASN A 416 14.43 -4.18 0.40
C ASN A 416 13.98 -4.47 -1.03
N ILE A 417 13.01 -5.37 -1.26
CA ILE A 417 12.52 -5.74 -2.59
C ILE A 417 11.02 -5.49 -2.68
N ARG A 418 10.61 -4.80 -3.74
CA ARG A 418 9.22 -4.36 -3.94
C ARG A 418 8.81 -4.56 -5.39
N VAL A 419 7.51 -4.71 -5.60
CA VAL A 419 6.88 -4.87 -6.91
C VAL A 419 5.77 -3.83 -7.05
N ILE A 420 5.76 -3.15 -8.19
CA ILE A 420 4.72 -2.21 -8.61
C ILE A 420 4.15 -2.76 -9.92
N GLU A 421 2.88 -3.14 -9.91
CA GLU A 421 2.16 -3.58 -11.09
C GLU A 421 1.36 -2.41 -11.68
N ARG A 422 1.63 -2.07 -12.95
CA ARG A 422 0.97 -0.96 -13.65
C ARG A 422 0.50 -1.37 -15.05
N GLY A 423 -0.40 -0.57 -15.61
CA GLY A 423 -0.80 -0.73 -17.01
C GLY A 423 0.39 -0.59 -17.96
N ASP A 424 0.32 -1.23 -19.12
CA ASP A 424 1.34 -1.16 -20.17
C ASP A 424 1.28 0.19 -20.91
N THR A 425 1.70 1.25 -20.22
CA THR A 425 1.68 2.63 -20.73
C THR A 425 3.05 3.29 -20.53
N CYS A 426 3.35 4.31 -21.36
CA CYS A 426 4.51 5.19 -21.23
C CYS A 426 5.90 4.55 -21.44
N PHE A 427 6.00 3.29 -21.86
CA PHE A 427 7.29 2.56 -22.01
C PHE A 427 8.14 2.60 -20.71
N ASP A 428 9.38 2.12 -20.79
CA ASP A 428 10.25 2.00 -19.60
C ASP A 428 10.56 3.35 -18.94
N MET A 429 10.87 4.38 -19.73
CA MET A 429 11.26 5.69 -19.22
C MET A 429 10.12 6.39 -18.46
N GLY A 430 8.91 6.36 -19.02
CA GLY A 430 7.74 6.92 -18.35
C GLY A 430 7.30 6.08 -17.15
N ALA A 431 7.57 4.77 -17.15
CA ALA A 431 7.35 3.92 -15.98
C ALA A 431 8.22 4.36 -14.79
N TYR A 432 9.51 4.69 -15.02
CA TYR A 432 10.36 5.26 -13.98
C TYR A 432 9.82 6.61 -13.49
N GLY A 433 9.46 7.51 -14.42
CA GLY A 433 8.94 8.83 -14.07
C GLY A 433 7.66 8.77 -13.25
N GLU A 434 6.72 7.88 -13.58
CA GLU A 434 5.49 7.69 -12.80
C GLU A 434 5.79 7.25 -11.36
N VAL A 435 6.69 6.28 -11.19
CA VAL A 435 7.08 5.77 -9.86
C VAL A 435 7.86 6.82 -9.06
N LEU A 436 8.78 7.54 -9.70
CA LEU A 436 9.62 8.54 -9.05
C LEU A 436 8.86 9.84 -8.71
N ASN A 437 7.83 10.21 -9.46
CA ASN A 437 7.02 11.42 -9.18
C ASN A 437 5.87 11.21 -8.21
N ALA A 438 5.48 9.96 -7.95
CA ALA A 438 4.42 9.68 -7.00
C ALA A 438 4.76 10.24 -5.58
N ASN A 439 3.71 10.46 -4.78
CA ASN A 439 3.68 11.14 -3.46
C ASN A 439 4.76 12.21 -3.27
N ASP A 440 4.69 13.26 -4.09
CA ASP A 440 5.57 14.42 -3.97
C ASP A 440 7.06 14.04 -3.99
N GLN A 441 7.41 13.14 -4.91
CA GLN A 441 8.78 12.68 -5.17
C GLN A 441 9.47 12.06 -3.94
N ALA A 442 8.71 11.37 -3.07
CA ALA A 442 9.25 10.82 -1.83
C ALA A 442 10.47 9.89 -2.06
N LEU A 443 10.43 9.03 -3.09
CA LEU A 443 11.55 8.16 -3.45
C LEU A 443 12.82 8.94 -3.79
N VAL A 444 12.67 10.03 -4.54
CA VAL A 444 13.77 10.91 -4.94
C VAL A 444 14.35 11.63 -3.72
N LYS A 445 13.48 12.04 -2.78
CA LYS A 445 13.89 12.70 -1.52
C LYS A 445 14.57 11.75 -0.52
N GLN A 446 14.31 10.44 -0.61
CA GLN A 446 14.83 9.44 0.32
C GLN A 446 16.19 8.84 -0.06
N HIS A 447 16.55 8.88 -1.34
CA HIS A 447 17.73 8.19 -1.87
C HIS A 447 18.67 9.19 -2.56
N ASN A 448 19.97 9.00 -2.37
CA ASN A 448 20.97 9.84 -3.01
C ASN A 448 21.55 9.22 -4.29
N LYS A 449 21.26 7.94 -4.55
CA LYS A 449 21.83 7.15 -5.65
C LYS A 449 20.75 6.33 -6.31
N PHE A 450 20.75 6.29 -7.64
CA PHE A 450 19.71 5.68 -8.45
C PHE A 450 20.32 4.84 -9.58
N ILE A 451 19.73 3.68 -9.85
CA ILE A 451 20.00 2.88 -11.04
C ILE A 451 18.66 2.48 -11.68
N LEU A 452 18.45 2.86 -12.93
CA LEU A 452 17.25 2.50 -13.71
C LEU A 452 17.65 1.40 -14.70
N ILE A 453 16.93 0.29 -14.75
CA ILE A 453 17.24 -0.90 -15.57
C ILE A 453 15.99 -1.37 -16.27
N ASN A 454 16.05 -1.63 -17.59
CA ASN A 454 14.94 -2.28 -18.29
C ASN A 454 15.24 -3.73 -18.66
N ALA A 455 14.19 -4.54 -18.83
CA ALA A 455 14.29 -5.98 -19.08
C ALA A 455 14.81 -6.38 -20.48
N SER A 456 15.34 -5.42 -21.25
CA SER A 456 15.94 -5.70 -22.57
C SER A 456 17.39 -6.19 -22.48
N ILE A 457 18.03 -6.07 -21.33
CA ILE A 457 19.39 -6.52 -21.04
C ILE A 457 19.40 -7.70 -20.06
N ARG A 458 20.39 -8.58 -20.18
CA ARG A 458 20.66 -9.67 -19.24
C ARG A 458 21.95 -9.37 -18.46
N GLY A 459 21.96 -9.70 -17.18
CA GLY A 459 23.09 -9.52 -16.28
C GLY A 459 22.64 -9.50 -14.81
N PRO A 460 23.54 -9.22 -13.87
CA PRO A 460 24.95 -8.85 -14.08
C PRO A 460 25.84 -10.05 -14.43
N PHE A 461 26.80 -9.84 -15.32
CA PHE A 461 27.89 -10.76 -15.64
C PHE A 461 29.19 -10.23 -15.05
N MET A 462 29.71 -10.94 -14.06
CA MET A 462 30.98 -10.60 -13.42
C MET A 462 32.07 -11.60 -13.85
N PRO A 463 33.29 -11.14 -14.19
CA PRO A 463 34.42 -12.03 -14.39
C PRO A 463 34.68 -12.88 -13.14
N THR A 464 35.13 -14.13 -13.32
CA THR A 464 35.38 -15.06 -12.21
C THR A 464 36.49 -14.62 -11.24
N TRP A 465 37.36 -13.73 -11.68
CA TRP A 465 38.42 -13.11 -10.86
C TRP A 465 37.97 -11.82 -10.18
N SER A 466 36.80 -11.27 -10.53
CA SER A 466 36.30 -10.04 -9.95
C SER A 466 35.68 -10.31 -8.57
N ARG A 467 35.90 -9.34 -7.67
CA ARG A 467 35.28 -9.28 -6.34
C ARG A 467 34.48 -8.00 -6.15
N GLU A 468 34.17 -7.32 -7.26
CA GLU A 468 33.47 -6.05 -7.24
C GLU A 468 31.96 -6.27 -7.19
N CYS A 469 31.25 -5.40 -6.47
CA CYS A 469 29.80 -5.37 -6.56
C CYS A 469 29.38 -4.63 -7.83
N TRP A 470 28.45 -5.19 -8.59
CA TRP A 470 28.03 -4.57 -9.85
C TRP A 470 27.40 -3.18 -9.66
N THR A 471 26.67 -2.93 -8.57
CA THR A 471 26.10 -1.60 -8.30
C THR A 471 27.19 -0.59 -7.99
N ASP A 472 28.16 -0.96 -7.16
CA ASP A 472 29.31 -0.12 -6.83
C ASP A 472 30.13 0.21 -8.10
N ALA A 473 30.29 -0.72 -9.03
CA ALA A 473 31.00 -0.48 -10.29
C ALA A 473 30.35 0.65 -11.12
N TYR A 474 29.01 0.72 -11.16
CA TYR A 474 28.27 1.80 -11.84
C TYR A 474 28.37 3.11 -11.06
N LEU A 475 28.16 3.06 -9.76
CA LEU A 475 28.12 4.25 -8.90
C LEU A 475 29.49 4.90 -8.73
N ALA A 476 30.58 4.13 -8.75
CA ALA A 476 31.94 4.63 -8.69
C ALA A 476 32.32 5.54 -9.89
N ARG A 477 31.57 5.45 -10.99
CA ARG A 477 31.74 6.32 -12.16
C ARG A 477 30.97 7.63 -12.04
N ILE A 478 30.10 7.79 -11.04
CA ILE A 478 29.44 9.05 -10.74
C ILE A 478 30.41 9.91 -9.93
N THR A 479 30.70 11.11 -10.41
CA THR A 479 31.66 12.05 -9.81
C THR A 479 31.02 13.43 -9.69
N ASP A 480 31.77 14.43 -9.22
CA ASP A 480 31.31 15.82 -9.18
C ASP A 480 31.00 16.37 -10.58
N THR A 481 31.71 15.88 -11.59
CA THR A 481 31.53 16.29 -12.99
C THR A 481 30.67 15.32 -13.78
N ASN A 482 30.72 14.01 -13.49
CA ASN A 482 30.01 12.99 -14.23
C ASN A 482 28.73 12.55 -13.51
N LYS A 483 27.56 12.87 -14.07
CA LYS A 483 26.26 12.65 -13.41
C LYS A 483 25.37 11.60 -14.06
N LEU A 484 25.82 10.97 -15.16
CA LEU A 484 25.08 9.89 -15.80
C LEU A 484 26.01 8.82 -16.36
N VAL A 485 25.71 7.57 -16.03
CA VAL A 485 26.47 6.39 -16.45
C VAL A 485 25.53 5.40 -17.14
N GLY A 486 25.94 4.83 -18.27
CA GLY A 486 25.24 3.70 -18.90
C GLY A 486 26.19 2.68 -19.52
N ILE A 487 25.65 1.67 -20.21
CA ILE A 487 26.48 0.61 -20.82
C ILE A 487 27.17 1.09 -22.10
N THR A 488 26.48 1.88 -22.91
CA THR A 488 26.93 2.26 -24.25
C THR A 488 26.50 3.69 -24.59
N TYR A 489 27.30 4.33 -25.43
CA TYR A 489 27.06 5.67 -25.95
C TYR A 489 26.77 5.57 -27.46
N ASN A 490 25.81 6.33 -27.97
CA ASN A 490 25.50 6.41 -29.39
C ASN A 490 25.92 7.78 -29.93
N CYS A 491 26.98 7.83 -30.74
CA CYS A 491 27.60 9.07 -31.20
C CYS A 491 26.89 9.68 -32.41
N LYS A 492 26.38 8.81 -33.29
CA LYS A 492 25.66 9.21 -34.49
C LYS A 492 24.36 8.42 -34.58
N PRO A 493 23.33 8.83 -33.83
CA PRO A 493 22.01 8.23 -33.96
C PRO A 493 21.57 8.24 -35.43
N ALA A 494 20.93 7.15 -35.87
CA ALA A 494 20.55 6.98 -37.28
C ALA A 494 19.55 8.05 -37.78
N ARG A 495 18.92 8.78 -36.86
CA ARG A 495 17.95 9.84 -37.12
C ARG A 495 18.51 11.18 -36.65
N LYS A 496 18.41 12.21 -37.50
CA LYS A 496 19.01 13.53 -37.27
C LYS A 496 18.40 14.27 -36.07
N GLU A 497 17.18 13.93 -35.71
CA GLU A 497 16.42 14.53 -34.61
C GLU A 497 16.80 13.97 -33.24
N VAL A 498 17.62 12.91 -33.19
CA VAL A 498 18.10 12.30 -31.95
C VAL A 498 19.55 12.75 -31.71
N HIS A 499 19.81 13.38 -30.58
CA HIS A 499 21.15 13.82 -30.19
C HIS A 499 22.02 12.64 -29.74
N PRO A 500 23.36 12.77 -29.83
CA PRO A 500 24.27 11.78 -29.25
C PRO A 500 23.98 11.55 -27.76
N HIS A 501 23.89 10.29 -27.32
CA HIS A 501 23.35 9.97 -25.99
C HIS A 501 23.84 8.65 -25.40
N ILE A 502 23.75 8.55 -24.07
CA ILE A 502 23.81 7.28 -23.34
C ILE A 502 22.51 6.51 -23.58
N GLN A 503 22.62 5.23 -23.99
CA GLN A 503 21.46 4.38 -24.28
C GLN A 503 20.80 3.89 -22.97
N SER A 504 19.46 3.90 -22.90
CA SER A 504 18.71 3.87 -21.62
C SER A 504 18.48 2.49 -20.99
N MET A 505 19.16 1.44 -21.47
CA MET A 505 18.96 0.09 -20.93
C MET A 505 19.33 0.00 -19.45
N ILE A 506 20.37 0.72 -19.06
CA ILE A 506 20.74 0.99 -17.68
C ILE A 506 21.26 2.42 -17.56
N LEU A 507 20.75 3.15 -16.58
CA LEU A 507 21.17 4.51 -16.25
C LEU A 507 21.47 4.60 -14.76
N ALA A 508 22.70 4.91 -14.38
CA ALA A 508 23.09 5.20 -13.00
C ALA A 508 23.37 6.69 -12.81
N THR A 509 22.88 7.26 -11.70
CA THR A 509 22.96 8.69 -11.40
C THR A 509 22.85 8.95 -9.89
N ASP A 510 23.23 10.15 -9.44
CA ASP A 510 23.03 10.63 -8.08
C ASP A 510 21.78 11.52 -7.98
N SER A 511 21.55 12.15 -6.82
CA SER A 511 20.41 13.05 -6.60
C SER A 511 20.42 14.27 -7.54
N GLU A 512 21.58 14.82 -7.86
CA GLU A 512 21.70 15.99 -8.74
C GLU A 512 21.45 15.62 -10.20
N GLY A 513 22.02 14.51 -10.68
CA GLY A 513 21.70 13.99 -12.01
C GLY A 513 20.23 13.55 -12.11
N MET A 514 19.67 12.93 -11.06
CA MET A 514 18.25 12.58 -11.00
C MET A 514 17.35 13.82 -11.09
N ARG A 515 17.70 14.93 -10.42
CA ARG A 515 16.96 16.20 -10.51
C ARG A 515 16.86 16.72 -11.95
N LEU A 516 17.92 16.56 -12.73
CA LEU A 516 17.97 16.95 -14.15
C LEU A 516 17.22 15.96 -15.06
N LEU A 517 17.25 14.67 -14.73
CA LEU A 517 16.61 13.61 -15.52
C LEU A 517 15.11 13.52 -15.27
N LEU A 518 14.65 13.80 -14.06
CA LEU A 518 13.26 13.57 -13.66
C LEU A 518 12.24 14.26 -14.58
N PRO A 519 12.42 15.52 -15.03
CA PRO A 519 11.52 16.13 -16.01
C PRO A 519 11.45 15.37 -17.34
N VAL A 520 12.55 14.76 -17.80
CA VAL A 520 12.60 13.94 -19.01
C VAL A 520 11.88 12.61 -18.80
N LEU A 521 12.14 11.95 -17.66
CA LEU A 521 11.49 10.69 -17.26
C LEU A 521 9.99 10.85 -17.03
N SER A 522 9.55 12.04 -16.61
CA SER A 522 8.13 12.39 -16.40
C SER A 522 7.32 12.42 -17.69
N GLY A 523 7.98 12.42 -18.85
CA GLY A 523 7.31 12.24 -20.13
C GLY A 523 6.66 10.86 -20.22
N CYS A 524 5.46 10.78 -20.80
CA CYS A 524 4.82 9.51 -21.15
C CYS A 524 4.90 9.26 -22.66
N PRO A 525 5.98 8.62 -23.17
CA PRO A 525 6.08 8.25 -24.58
C PRO A 525 4.88 7.42 -25.04
N THR A 526 4.18 7.90 -26.06
CA THR A 526 3.06 7.17 -26.69
C THR A 526 3.51 6.29 -27.85
N SER A 527 4.80 6.31 -28.22
CA SER A 527 5.38 5.52 -29.30
C SER A 527 6.85 5.23 -29.05
N HIS A 528 7.37 4.17 -29.66
CA HIS A 528 8.79 3.80 -29.59
C HIS A 528 9.71 4.96 -30.03
N MET A 529 9.28 5.76 -31.00
CA MET A 529 10.03 6.94 -31.44
C MET A 529 10.14 8.01 -30.35
N LYS A 530 9.06 8.27 -29.61
CA LYS A 530 9.10 9.21 -28.47
C LYS A 530 9.96 8.69 -27.33
N ALA A 531 10.05 7.37 -27.15
CA ALA A 531 10.96 6.78 -26.17
C ALA A 531 12.42 7.06 -26.54
N ILE A 532 12.82 6.86 -27.80
CA ILE A 532 14.18 7.19 -28.28
C ILE A 532 14.49 8.70 -28.11
N TYR A 533 13.52 9.58 -28.37
CA TYR A 533 13.71 11.02 -28.11
C TYR A 533 13.96 11.33 -26.63
N ALA A 534 13.27 10.63 -25.72
CA ALA A 534 13.52 10.77 -24.30
C ALA A 534 14.92 10.28 -23.90
N GLU A 535 15.46 9.22 -24.53
CA GLU A 535 16.86 8.79 -24.34
C GLU A 535 17.84 9.91 -24.72
N GLY A 536 17.65 10.50 -25.91
CA GLY A 536 18.44 11.64 -26.38
C GLY A 536 18.38 12.85 -25.44
N ASN A 537 17.17 13.17 -24.97
CA ASN A 537 16.94 14.29 -24.07
C ASN A 537 17.53 14.08 -22.67
N SER A 538 17.71 12.83 -22.23
CA SER A 538 18.31 12.50 -20.93
C SER A 538 19.77 12.97 -20.88
N THR A 539 20.56 12.63 -21.90
CA THR A 539 21.96 13.10 -21.99
C THR A 539 22.03 14.61 -22.16
N ARG A 540 21.13 15.19 -22.96
CA ARG A 540 21.06 16.64 -23.16
C ARG A 540 20.71 17.40 -21.87
N ALA A 541 19.84 16.86 -21.03
CA ALA A 541 19.48 17.47 -19.74
C ALA A 541 20.69 17.53 -18.81
N ILE A 542 21.50 16.46 -18.77
CA ILE A 542 22.74 16.42 -17.99
C ILE A 542 23.76 17.45 -18.49
N TRP A 543 24.00 17.52 -19.80
CA TRP A 543 24.86 18.55 -20.38
C TRP A 543 24.35 19.98 -20.15
N GLY A 544 23.02 20.18 -20.25
CA GLY A 544 22.38 21.47 -19.98
C GLY A 544 22.53 21.91 -18.52
N GLY A 545 22.72 20.97 -17.60
CA GLY A 545 23.08 21.22 -16.21
C GLY A 545 24.57 21.48 -15.96
N GLY A 546 25.42 21.43 -16.99
CA GLY A 546 26.87 21.66 -16.87
C GLY A 546 27.69 20.42 -16.52
N TYR A 547 27.08 19.22 -16.57
CA TYR A 547 27.72 17.96 -16.17
C TYR A 547 28.05 17.06 -17.38
N THR A 548 28.96 16.11 -17.21
CA THR A 548 29.36 15.12 -18.21
C THR A 548 28.61 13.79 -18.04
N VAL A 549 28.75 12.92 -19.05
CA VAL A 549 28.22 11.56 -19.06
C VAL A 549 29.34 10.56 -19.40
N THR A 550 29.19 9.31 -18.98
CA THR A 550 30.15 8.24 -19.30
C THR A 550 29.47 6.91 -19.61
N ALA A 551 30.16 6.06 -20.37
CA ALA A 551 29.70 4.70 -20.67
C ALA A 551 30.76 3.67 -20.25
N PHE A 552 30.33 2.44 -19.97
CA PHE A 552 31.24 1.34 -19.61
C PHE A 552 32.12 0.84 -20.75
N MET A 553 31.83 1.22 -22.00
CA MET A 553 32.62 0.86 -23.17
C MET A 553 34.11 1.18 -22.94
N THR A 554 34.98 0.20 -23.17
CA THR A 554 36.44 0.37 -23.16
C THR A 554 36.86 1.42 -24.18
N ALA A 555 36.22 1.41 -25.36
CA ALA A 555 36.42 2.45 -26.36
C ALA A 555 36.12 3.85 -25.80
N PHE A 556 35.06 4.02 -24.99
CA PHE A 556 34.71 5.31 -24.38
C PHE A 556 35.81 5.77 -23.42
N ALA A 557 36.33 4.86 -22.58
CA ALA A 557 37.41 5.15 -21.66
C ALA A 557 38.78 5.38 -22.34
N SER A 558 38.97 4.92 -23.59
CA SER A 558 40.25 5.00 -24.30
C SER A 558 40.66 6.40 -24.75
N LYS A 559 39.73 7.38 -24.72
CA LYS A 559 39.98 8.76 -25.16
C LYS A 559 39.24 9.74 -24.26
N GLU A 560 39.94 10.79 -23.81
CA GLU A 560 39.37 11.83 -22.93
C GLU A 560 38.15 12.53 -23.56
N ASP A 561 38.24 12.88 -24.84
CA ASP A 561 37.18 13.56 -25.60
C ASP A 561 36.31 12.60 -26.43
N TYR A 562 36.11 11.36 -25.98
CA TYR A 562 35.42 10.32 -26.77
C TYR A 562 34.12 10.79 -27.41
N VAL A 563 33.28 11.48 -26.63
CA VAL A 563 31.99 12.06 -27.05
C VAL A 563 32.09 12.95 -28.29
N LYS A 564 33.21 13.67 -28.47
CA LYS A 564 33.43 14.57 -29.61
C LYS A 564 34.00 13.85 -30.83
N VAL A 565 34.77 12.78 -30.63
CA VAL A 565 35.54 12.14 -31.70
C VAL A 565 34.90 10.87 -32.26
N CYS A 566 33.99 10.24 -31.52
CA CYS A 566 33.41 8.97 -31.90
C CYS A 566 32.45 9.11 -33.11
N GLN A 567 32.46 8.09 -33.99
CA GLN A 567 31.79 8.15 -35.30
C GLN A 567 30.73 7.06 -35.51
N HIS A 568 30.46 6.22 -34.51
CA HIS A 568 29.56 5.08 -34.62
C HIS A 568 28.11 5.39 -34.20
N GLY A 569 27.17 4.59 -34.69
CA GLY A 569 25.77 4.60 -34.25
C GLY A 569 25.52 3.68 -33.05
N ASP A 570 24.43 2.91 -33.11
CA ASP A 570 24.12 1.87 -32.11
C ASP A 570 25.14 0.72 -32.20
N VAL A 571 25.85 0.47 -31.10
CA VAL A 571 26.93 -0.53 -31.01
C VAL A 571 26.48 -1.89 -30.49
N LEU A 572 25.19 -2.06 -30.18
CA LEU A 572 24.66 -3.26 -29.50
C LEU A 572 24.36 -4.44 -30.46
N GLY A 573 24.76 -4.34 -31.73
CA GLY A 573 24.68 -5.44 -32.72
C GLY A 573 25.96 -6.29 -32.77
N ALA A 574 25.88 -7.48 -33.39
CA ALA A 574 26.96 -8.48 -33.41
C ALA A 574 28.30 -8.02 -34.03
N HIS A 575 28.26 -7.03 -34.94
CA HIS A 575 29.45 -6.45 -35.59
C HIS A 575 29.49 -4.92 -35.47
N SER A 576 28.63 -4.35 -34.64
CA SER A 576 28.40 -2.91 -34.57
C SER A 576 29.40 -2.20 -33.67
N TYR A 577 30.12 -2.92 -32.83
CA TYR A 577 31.16 -2.39 -31.95
C TYR A 577 32.54 -2.65 -32.56
N TYR A 578 32.99 -1.78 -33.46
CA TYR A 578 34.31 -1.91 -34.14
C TYR A 578 34.55 -3.26 -34.83
N GLY A 579 33.51 -3.84 -35.46
CA GLY A 579 33.57 -5.14 -36.14
C GLY A 579 33.28 -6.34 -35.24
N MET A 580 33.16 -6.11 -33.93
CA MET A 580 32.82 -7.11 -32.92
C MET A 580 31.51 -6.74 -32.19
N ALA A 581 31.18 -7.54 -31.19
CA ALA A 581 30.05 -7.34 -30.30
C ALA A 581 30.57 -6.90 -28.92
N VAL A 582 29.83 -6.05 -28.20
CA VAL A 582 30.18 -5.60 -26.83
C VAL A 582 30.16 -6.78 -25.86
N HIS A 583 31.31 -7.13 -25.27
CA HIS A 583 31.43 -8.31 -24.43
C HIS A 583 30.65 -8.15 -23.09
N PRO A 584 29.92 -9.17 -22.58
CA PRO A 584 29.12 -9.02 -21.36
C PRO A 584 29.90 -8.58 -20.12
N TYR A 585 31.16 -9.03 -19.99
CA TYR A 585 32.06 -8.61 -18.91
C TYR A 585 32.59 -7.17 -19.05
N GLU A 586 32.53 -6.57 -20.23
CA GLU A 586 32.94 -5.19 -20.44
C GLU A 586 31.93 -4.21 -19.83
N THR A 587 30.64 -4.49 -20.03
CA THR A 587 29.55 -3.61 -19.62
C THR A 587 28.73 -4.14 -18.46
N ILE A 588 29.07 -5.32 -17.92
CA ILE A 588 28.35 -6.09 -16.88
C ILE A 588 26.96 -6.58 -17.34
N PHE A 589 26.27 -5.83 -18.19
CA PHE A 589 24.98 -6.18 -18.76
C PHE A 589 25.08 -6.20 -20.28
N ALA A 590 24.42 -7.18 -20.90
CA ALA A 590 24.43 -7.38 -22.35
C ALA A 590 23.01 -7.27 -22.93
N LYS A 591 22.89 -6.65 -24.10
CA LYS A 591 21.62 -6.51 -24.83
C LYS A 591 21.19 -7.87 -25.38
N ALA A 592 20.01 -8.33 -24.99
CA ALA A 592 19.57 -9.69 -25.26
C ALA A 592 18.57 -9.82 -26.44
N ASN A 593 18.34 -8.75 -27.22
CA ASN A 593 17.33 -8.73 -28.29
C ASN A 593 17.84 -8.17 -29.63
N ARG A 594 19.16 -8.25 -29.89
CA ARG A 594 19.81 -7.68 -31.10
C ARG A 594 20.52 -8.72 -31.99
N HIS A 595 20.21 -10.01 -31.82
CA HIS A 595 20.98 -11.11 -32.43
C HIS A 595 22.49 -11.01 -32.14
N TYR A 596 22.83 -10.36 -31.03
CA TYR A 596 24.14 -10.45 -30.40
C TYR A 596 24.39 -11.91 -30.11
N GLY A 597 25.50 -12.48 -30.62
CA GLY A 597 26.04 -13.80 -30.27
C GLY A 597 25.20 -14.57 -29.25
N GLN A 598 24.05 -15.09 -29.72
CA GLN A 598 23.00 -15.54 -28.80
C GLN A 598 23.50 -16.74 -28.00
N ARG A 599 24.32 -17.54 -28.68
CA ARG A 599 25.08 -18.64 -28.11
C ARG A 599 26.01 -18.17 -27.01
N GLU A 600 26.76 -17.10 -27.22
CA GLU A 600 27.69 -16.53 -26.25
C GLU A 600 26.94 -16.04 -25.01
N LEU A 601 25.85 -15.30 -25.18
CA LEU A 601 25.03 -14.84 -24.07
C LEU A 601 24.42 -16.01 -23.28
N ASP A 602 23.93 -17.03 -23.98
CA ASP A 602 23.35 -18.22 -23.35
C ASP A 602 24.43 -19.04 -22.61
N LEU A 603 25.62 -19.24 -23.21
CA LEU A 603 26.75 -19.91 -22.53
C LEU A 603 27.21 -19.16 -21.28
N TYR A 604 27.34 -17.82 -21.35
CA TYR A 604 27.70 -17.02 -20.17
C TYR A 604 26.61 -17.06 -19.09
N SER A 605 25.34 -17.18 -19.49
CA SER A 605 24.23 -17.34 -18.55
C SER A 605 24.33 -18.70 -17.85
N ASP A 606 24.48 -19.78 -18.62
CA ASP A 606 24.60 -21.14 -18.10
C ASP A 606 25.81 -21.30 -17.17
N TRP A 607 26.96 -20.73 -17.52
CA TRP A 607 28.15 -20.78 -16.67
C TRP A 607 27.99 -19.99 -15.38
N ALA A 608 27.29 -18.84 -15.41
CA ALA A 608 26.98 -18.08 -14.20
C ALA A 608 26.02 -18.83 -13.26
N ASP A 609 24.98 -19.47 -13.82
CA ASP A 609 24.06 -20.34 -13.10
C ASP A 609 24.79 -21.54 -12.48
N GLN A 610 25.60 -22.26 -13.27
CA GLN A 610 26.35 -23.44 -12.82
C GLN A 610 27.36 -23.11 -11.72
N ALA A 611 28.06 -21.97 -11.83
CA ALA A 611 28.98 -21.54 -10.80
C ALA A 611 28.27 -21.07 -9.51
N GLY A 612 26.98 -20.76 -9.61
CA GLY A 612 26.13 -20.31 -8.51
C GLY A 612 26.44 -18.90 -8.07
N TYR A 613 26.84 -18.01 -9.00
CA TYR A 613 27.16 -16.62 -8.70
C TYR A 613 25.96 -15.90 -8.05
N SER A 614 26.20 -15.09 -7.02
CA SER A 614 25.14 -14.28 -6.42
C SER A 614 25.68 -12.95 -5.89
N SER A 615 25.04 -11.84 -6.26
CA SER A 615 25.42 -10.51 -5.76
C SER A 615 25.28 -10.37 -4.24
N TYR A 616 24.45 -11.19 -3.57
CA TYR A 616 24.41 -11.26 -2.10
C TYR A 616 25.74 -11.69 -1.47
N GLU A 617 26.59 -12.39 -2.22
CA GLU A 617 27.88 -12.85 -1.71
C GLU A 617 28.96 -11.75 -1.72
N VAL A 618 28.75 -10.68 -2.50
CA VAL A 618 29.77 -9.64 -2.76
C VAL A 618 29.31 -8.24 -2.34
N CYS A 619 28.10 -7.85 -2.71
CA CYS A 619 27.61 -6.49 -2.51
C CYS A 619 27.33 -6.16 -1.04
N GLY A 620 27.84 -5.01 -0.58
CA GLY A 620 27.71 -4.56 0.81
C GLY A 620 28.65 -5.26 1.80
N LYS A 621 29.65 -5.99 1.31
CA LYS A 621 30.65 -6.67 2.14
C LYS A 621 32.02 -6.00 2.02
N THR A 622 32.80 -6.04 3.09
CA THR A 622 34.20 -5.59 3.07
C THR A 622 35.09 -6.66 2.45
N ARG A 623 36.22 -6.25 1.85
CA ARG A 623 37.15 -7.14 1.13
C ARG A 623 37.61 -8.34 1.96
N ASP A 624 37.76 -8.17 3.27
CA ASP A 624 38.21 -9.20 4.20
C ASP A 624 37.14 -10.26 4.51
N THR A 625 35.87 -9.94 4.26
CA THR A 625 34.72 -10.83 4.50
C THR A 625 34.26 -11.57 3.23
N LEU A 626 34.85 -11.25 2.08
CA LEU A 626 34.54 -11.90 0.81
C LEU A 626 35.15 -13.29 0.74
N SER A 627 34.43 -14.21 0.10
CA SER A 627 35.01 -15.51 -0.25
C SER A 627 36.23 -15.29 -1.17
N PRO A 628 37.24 -16.19 -1.13
CA PRO A 628 38.43 -16.06 -2.00
C PRO A 628 38.12 -15.97 -3.49
N LEU A 629 36.95 -16.42 -3.91
CA LEU A 629 36.49 -16.49 -5.30
C LEU A 629 35.42 -15.43 -5.65
N GLY A 630 35.11 -14.47 -4.76
CA GLY A 630 34.34 -13.28 -5.14
C GLY A 630 32.88 -13.55 -5.56
N GLY A 631 32.15 -14.37 -4.80
CA GLY A 631 30.78 -14.75 -5.15
C GLY A 631 30.69 -15.88 -6.17
N TRP A 632 31.81 -16.31 -6.75
CA TRP A 632 31.94 -17.57 -7.49
C TRP A 632 32.45 -18.65 -6.53
N GLY A 633 32.20 -19.95 -6.77
CA GLY A 633 32.97 -20.98 -6.04
C GLY A 633 32.25 -22.21 -5.48
N ARG A 634 31.11 -22.65 -6.01
CA ARG A 634 30.51 -23.93 -5.60
C ARG A 634 31.34 -25.17 -6.02
N TRP A 635 32.43 -24.97 -6.76
CA TRP A 635 33.37 -26.00 -7.24
C TRP A 635 34.11 -26.80 -6.16
N LYS A 636 34.12 -26.35 -4.89
CA LYS A 636 34.76 -27.11 -3.79
C LYS A 636 34.18 -28.52 -3.61
N GLN A 637 32.92 -28.76 -4.02
CA GLN A 637 32.34 -30.11 -4.01
C GLN A 637 32.78 -30.97 -5.21
N ALA A 638 33.21 -30.37 -6.32
CA ALA A 638 33.64 -31.09 -7.52
C ALA A 638 35.10 -31.56 -7.43
N ALA A 639 36.01 -30.72 -6.89
CA ALA A 639 37.41 -31.10 -6.72
C ALA A 639 37.60 -32.25 -5.71
N ALA A 640 36.78 -32.31 -4.66
CA ALA A 640 36.81 -33.41 -3.69
C ALA A 640 36.33 -34.77 -4.27
N ARG A 641 35.63 -34.76 -5.42
CA ARG A 641 35.18 -35.97 -6.12
C ARG A 641 36.12 -36.42 -7.24
N ALA A 642 37.01 -35.55 -7.71
CA ALA A 642 37.93 -35.85 -8.80
C ALA A 642 39.29 -36.42 -8.34
N ILE A 643 39.55 -36.42 -7.03
CA ILE A 643 40.75 -37.01 -6.40
C ILE A 643 40.36 -38.28 -5.60
N GLY A 644 39.32 -38.98 -6.05
CA GLY A 644 38.84 -40.24 -5.46
C GLY A 644 39.07 -41.41 -6.40
#